data_AF-A0A7V1WS42-F1
#
_entry.id   AF-A0A7V1WS42-F1
#
_cell.length_a   1.000
_cell.length_b   1.000
_cell.length_c   1.000
_cell.angle_alpha   90.00
_cell.angle_beta   90.00
_cell.angle_gamma   90.00
#
_symmetry.space_group_name_H-M   'P 1'
#
loop_
_entity.id
_entity.type
_entity.pdbx_description
1 polymer ?
#
loop_
_entity_poly.entity_id
_entity_poly.type
_entity_poly.pdbx_seq_one_letter_code
_entity_poly.pdbx_strand_id
1 'polypeptide(L)'
;MKGEMLDGKYRIERELGKGGMGTVYLATHIGTDRPVAVKVISPEYMKKAEFVERFRREARAAGRLRHPNVVNVTDFGFANTSQGKVAYLVMEYLDGCTLAEILEEEKKLSLSWSLDIIEQICSAVHQAHLQGVIHRDLKPENIWLEPNQRGGYTVKVLDFGIAKLENLVIKPVGSADNASEDTPNDHGAEQCEASEYVDAELNRTEEKRAVLTKPIVFTSDEDSVNPLERQTLLISEEKDTAILQAKSVKNMSTQVAGGVTGAAGELTRFGVVLGTPAYMSPEQCRGDKLDARSDVYSLGVIAYRMLSGKVPFEGDFNQVMQAHIDKTPPPLDSNTVPTKVKEVINQALMKDPEKRPQTPLIFASKLRAASEGIGTLLQKALIIYSQHFPKFLLIGSITSLPSILIGISGLFLIFFYNLGIINLEVRMLLENFVALIFSPLSFLSTSILIGLTTWLVAKSLAIPLRPLTLRGLFRLLRPRLKKLLIVNLIVSVLVSLGFICFVIPGVWLSARFSLVSPVIVIEEIGIKKSFSRSVELVRRAYGTALALVFISYATPLLISWILAIATNSIIQTYFSVEPRASGVWAVEKSKDKGQFLNVESSAFNLLGKIEMKRENMPQQQIKKKSEQKDMQRLLFQLFFLPFGILFFPFMSISSALFYFKTRLLGGESLQDLLIHFEQENFKTSKWQEKMKIRLVSFGK
;
A
#
# COMPACT_ATOMS: atom_id res chain seq x y z
N MET A 1 14.76 48.19 -0.73
CA MET A 1 15.23 46.92 -1.31
C MET A 1 14.85 46.71 -2.77
N LYS A 2 13.68 47.11 -3.29
CA LYS A 2 13.41 46.97 -4.74
C LYS A 2 14.50 47.67 -5.58
N GLY A 3 15.05 46.98 -6.57
CA GLY A 3 16.15 47.43 -7.43
C GLY A 3 17.55 47.27 -6.83
N GLU A 4 17.66 46.90 -5.55
CA GLU A 4 18.93 46.73 -4.85
C GLU A 4 19.65 45.44 -5.30
N MET A 5 20.98 45.47 -5.29
CA MET A 5 21.83 44.36 -5.67
C MET A 5 22.42 43.69 -4.43
N LEU A 6 22.17 42.38 -4.25
CA LEU A 6 22.81 41.58 -3.21
C LEU A 6 24.05 40.88 -3.77
N ASP A 7 25.20 41.13 -3.14
CA ASP A 7 26.51 40.54 -3.48
C ASP A 7 26.91 40.71 -4.96
N GLY A 8 26.38 41.75 -5.62
CA GLY A 8 26.57 41.98 -7.06
C GLY A 8 25.93 40.91 -7.99
N LYS A 9 25.26 39.91 -7.43
CA LYS A 9 24.74 38.74 -8.17
C LYS A 9 23.23 38.75 -8.34
N TYR A 10 22.49 39.24 -7.35
CA TYR A 10 21.04 39.13 -7.30
C TYR A 10 20.39 40.50 -7.26
N ARG A 11 19.56 40.82 -8.25
CA ARG A 11 18.78 42.07 -8.30
C ARG A 11 17.40 41.83 -7.74
N ILE A 12 17.03 42.54 -6.66
CA ILE A 12 15.71 42.43 -6.05
C ILE A 12 14.65 43.10 -6.94
N GLU A 13 13.56 42.39 -7.26
CA GLU A 13 12.49 42.89 -8.14
C GLU A 13 11.24 43.31 -7.36
N ARG A 14 10.68 42.39 -6.57
CA ARG A 14 9.47 42.62 -5.77
C ARG A 14 9.44 41.74 -4.53
N GLU A 15 8.68 42.18 -3.53
CA GLU A 15 8.38 41.38 -2.34
C GLU A 15 7.41 40.25 -2.71
N LEU A 16 7.69 39.04 -2.26
CA LEU A 16 6.81 37.87 -2.38
C LEU A 16 6.02 37.64 -1.09
N GLY A 17 6.64 37.87 0.08
CA GLY A 17 5.98 37.75 1.36
C GLY A 17 6.91 38.08 2.54
N LYS A 18 6.32 38.31 3.71
CA LYS A 18 7.03 38.58 4.97
C LYS A 18 6.75 37.48 5.99
N GLY A 19 7.79 37.02 6.68
CA GLY A 19 7.72 36.08 7.79
C GLY A 19 8.40 36.61 9.06
N GLY A 20 8.44 35.81 10.11
CA GLY A 20 8.93 36.24 11.44
C GLY A 20 10.41 36.65 11.48
N MET A 21 11.28 35.98 10.71
CA MET A 21 12.73 36.26 10.68
C MET A 21 13.19 37.13 9.51
N GLY A 22 12.32 37.44 8.55
CA GLY A 22 12.73 38.16 7.34
C GLY A 22 11.70 38.21 6.23
N THR A 23 12.12 38.79 5.11
CA THR A 23 11.27 39.02 3.93
C THR A 23 11.78 38.20 2.76
N VAL A 24 10.87 37.56 2.02
CA VAL A 24 11.17 36.83 0.79
C VAL A 24 10.89 37.74 -0.40
N TYR A 25 11.87 37.85 -1.29
CA TYR A 25 11.81 38.66 -2.50
C TYR A 25 11.97 37.78 -3.74
N LEU A 26 11.29 38.17 -4.83
CA LEU A 26 11.66 37.74 -6.17
C LEU A 26 12.90 38.54 -6.58
N ALA A 27 13.91 37.86 -7.07
CA ALA A 27 15.12 38.46 -7.58
C ALA A 27 15.55 37.79 -8.88
N THR A 28 16.32 38.51 -9.68
CA THR A 28 16.94 37.95 -10.89
C THR A 28 18.42 37.76 -10.65
N HIS A 29 18.92 36.55 -10.89
CA HIS A 29 20.36 36.27 -10.87
C HIS A 29 21.00 36.80 -12.15
N ILE A 30 21.79 37.86 -12.06
CA ILE A 30 22.30 38.62 -13.21
C ILE A 30 23.22 37.78 -14.11
N GLY A 31 23.97 36.84 -13.55
CA GLY A 31 24.88 36.00 -14.34
C GLY A 31 24.17 34.97 -15.21
N THR A 32 22.96 34.55 -14.86
CA THR A 32 22.22 33.51 -15.60
C THR A 32 20.87 33.98 -16.15
N ASP A 33 20.47 35.20 -15.81
CA ASP A 33 19.16 35.79 -16.12
C ASP A 33 17.97 34.90 -15.70
N ARG A 34 18.10 34.26 -14.53
CA ARG A 34 17.07 33.35 -13.99
C ARG A 34 16.37 33.98 -12.78
N PRO A 35 15.04 33.82 -12.66
CA PRO A 35 14.33 34.21 -11.45
C PRO A 35 14.70 33.28 -10.29
N VAL A 36 14.87 33.86 -9.12
CA VAL A 36 15.15 33.17 -7.85
C VAL A 36 14.35 33.80 -6.72
N ALA A 37 14.03 33.01 -5.70
CA ALA A 37 13.47 33.52 -4.46
C ALA A 37 14.60 33.77 -3.46
N VAL A 38 14.69 34.98 -2.91
CA VAL A 38 15.73 35.36 -1.95
C VAL A 38 15.09 35.73 -0.62
N LYS A 39 15.34 34.92 0.40
CA LYS A 39 14.91 35.18 1.78
C LYS A 39 15.97 36.02 2.47
N VAL A 40 15.65 37.28 2.76
CA VAL A 40 16.54 38.24 3.43
C VAL A 40 16.16 38.31 4.89
N ILE A 41 17.11 38.01 5.76
CA ILE A 41 16.95 38.03 7.21
C ILE A 41 17.22 39.45 7.74
N SER A 42 16.39 39.90 8.68
CA SER A 42 16.48 41.25 9.25
C SER A 42 17.87 41.55 9.85
N PRO A 43 18.41 42.78 9.69
CA PRO A 43 19.68 43.19 10.30
C PRO A 43 19.76 43.01 11.83
N GLU A 44 18.62 42.99 12.52
CA GLU A 44 18.58 42.82 13.99
C GLU A 44 19.17 41.50 14.45
N TYR A 45 18.98 40.43 13.68
CA TYR A 45 19.51 39.10 13.97
C TYR A 45 21.01 39.01 13.70
N MET A 46 21.53 39.83 12.78
CA MET A 46 22.93 39.86 12.40
C MET A 46 23.86 40.42 13.48
N LYS A 47 23.32 41.07 14.51
CA LYS A 47 24.08 41.57 15.66
C LYS A 47 24.53 40.46 16.61
N LYS A 48 23.91 39.28 16.55
CA LYS A 48 24.20 38.15 17.44
C LYS A 48 25.15 37.16 16.76
N ALA A 49 26.38 37.03 17.24
CA ALA A 49 27.38 36.11 16.67
C ALA A 49 26.88 34.66 16.60
N GLU A 50 26.20 34.20 17.66
CA GLU A 50 25.62 32.85 17.74
C GLU A 50 24.58 32.59 16.62
N PHE A 51 23.81 33.62 16.24
CA PHE A 51 22.84 33.52 15.15
C PHE A 51 23.55 33.30 13.82
N VAL A 52 24.61 34.06 13.54
CA VAL A 52 25.36 33.98 12.27
C VAL A 52 25.98 32.59 12.09
N GLU A 53 26.58 32.03 13.14
CA GLU A 53 27.17 30.68 13.09
C GLU A 53 26.11 29.61 12.83
N ARG A 54 24.97 29.69 13.52
CA ARG A 54 23.87 28.75 13.30
C ARG A 54 23.21 28.94 11.95
N PHE A 55 23.03 30.16 11.47
CA PHE A 55 22.54 30.43 10.11
C PHE A 55 23.42 29.76 9.06
N ARG A 56 24.75 29.91 9.16
CA ARG A 56 25.70 29.21 8.27
C ARG A 56 25.55 27.69 8.35
N ARG A 57 25.35 27.14 9.54
CA ARG A 57 25.17 25.69 9.74
C ARG A 57 23.88 25.18 9.10
N GLU A 58 22.75 25.83 9.38
CA GLU A 58 21.44 25.43 8.87
C GLU A 58 21.34 25.67 7.34
N ALA A 59 21.85 26.79 6.82
CA ALA A 59 21.88 27.06 5.38
C ALA A 59 22.73 26.02 4.61
N ARG A 60 23.88 25.60 5.16
CA ARG A 60 24.67 24.50 4.58
C ARG A 60 23.96 23.16 4.63
N ALA A 61 23.21 22.87 5.69
CA ALA A 61 22.42 21.65 5.79
C ALA A 61 21.31 21.65 4.73
N ALA A 62 20.58 22.76 4.59
CA ALA A 62 19.54 22.94 3.57
C ALA A 62 20.10 22.83 2.14
N GLY A 63 21.26 23.42 1.85
CA GLY A 63 21.91 23.33 0.52
C GLY A 63 22.41 21.94 0.13
N ARG A 64 22.57 21.01 1.09
CA ARG A 64 22.92 19.61 0.81
C ARG A 64 21.70 18.75 0.50
N LEU A 65 20.51 19.18 0.92
CA LEU A 65 19.28 18.42 0.75
C LEU A 65 18.81 18.53 -0.71
N ARG A 66 19.01 17.46 -1.48
CA ARG A 66 18.58 17.37 -2.89
C ARG A 66 17.48 16.34 -3.03
N HIS A 67 16.27 16.80 -3.35
CA HIS A 67 15.13 15.94 -3.60
C HIS A 67 14.11 16.67 -4.50
N PRO A 68 13.42 15.99 -5.43
CA PRO A 68 12.42 16.63 -6.30
C PRO A 68 11.34 17.40 -5.54
N ASN A 69 10.95 16.91 -4.36
CA ASN A 69 9.91 17.53 -3.52
C ASN A 69 10.44 18.43 -2.39
N VAL A 70 11.70 18.84 -2.44
CA VAL A 70 12.29 19.82 -1.52
C VAL A 70 12.66 21.07 -2.31
N VAL A 71 12.42 22.24 -1.75
CA VAL A 71 12.88 23.50 -2.37
C VAL A 71 14.40 23.52 -2.42
N ASN A 72 14.96 23.74 -3.61
CA ASN A 72 16.40 23.75 -3.78
C ASN A 72 17.00 25.07 -3.28
N VAL A 73 17.92 24.98 -2.32
CA VAL A 73 18.73 26.09 -1.83
C VAL A 73 20.04 26.12 -2.61
N THR A 74 20.28 27.18 -3.37
CA THR A 74 21.41 27.27 -4.30
C THR A 74 22.60 28.02 -3.74
N ASP A 75 22.35 29.08 -2.98
CA ASP A 75 23.40 29.94 -2.41
C ASP A 75 22.94 30.55 -1.08
N PHE A 76 23.90 30.96 -0.26
CA PHE A 76 23.65 31.78 0.92
C PHE A 76 24.80 32.76 1.10
N GLY A 77 24.51 33.92 1.65
CA GLY A 77 25.53 34.94 1.84
C GLY A 77 25.15 36.02 2.83
N PHE A 78 26.04 37.01 2.91
CA PHE A 78 25.85 38.19 3.72
C PHE A 78 26.10 39.40 2.83
N ALA A 79 25.17 40.34 2.82
CA ALA A 79 25.27 41.55 2.01
C ALA A 79 25.14 42.78 2.89
N ASN A 80 25.82 43.84 2.51
CA ASN A 80 25.55 45.17 3.04
C ASN A 80 24.47 45.80 2.17
N THR A 81 23.39 46.22 2.81
CA THR A 81 22.25 46.83 2.14
C THR A 81 22.04 48.24 2.70
N SER A 82 21.15 48.98 2.07
CA SER A 82 20.64 50.27 2.56
C SER A 82 20.15 50.22 4.02
N GLN A 83 19.76 49.04 4.51
CA GLN A 83 19.27 48.81 5.86
C GLN A 83 20.32 48.22 6.82
N GLY A 84 21.57 48.08 6.37
CA GLY A 84 22.67 47.48 7.11
C GLY A 84 23.03 46.08 6.63
N LYS A 85 23.83 45.37 7.42
CA LYS A 85 24.30 44.03 7.11
C LYS A 85 23.18 43.02 7.30
N VAL A 86 22.84 42.28 6.25
CA VAL A 86 21.81 41.24 6.23
C VAL A 86 22.42 39.89 5.86
N ALA A 87 21.78 38.81 6.31
CA ALA A 87 21.99 37.49 5.73
C ALA A 87 20.92 37.22 4.67
N TYR A 88 21.26 36.49 3.63
CA TYR A 88 20.28 36.06 2.62
C TYR A 88 20.47 34.59 2.25
N LEU A 89 19.36 33.95 1.89
CA LEU A 89 19.29 32.59 1.39
C LEU A 89 18.62 32.59 0.01
N VAL A 90 19.28 31.99 -0.98
CA VAL A 90 18.81 31.94 -2.37
C VAL A 90 18.21 30.57 -2.63
N MET A 91 16.98 30.58 -3.14
CA MET A 91 16.16 29.41 -3.39
C MET A 91 15.65 29.44 -4.83
N GLU A 92 15.27 28.27 -5.36
CA GLU A 92 14.50 28.24 -6.59
C GLU A 92 13.20 29.05 -6.45
N TYR A 93 12.86 29.80 -7.51
CA TYR A 93 11.55 30.44 -7.59
C TYR A 93 10.51 29.40 -7.99
N LEU A 94 9.41 29.34 -7.25
CA LEU A 94 8.30 28.43 -7.52
C LEU A 94 7.10 29.22 -8.03
N ASP A 95 6.59 28.83 -9.19
CA ASP A 95 5.39 29.44 -9.78
C ASP A 95 4.19 28.54 -9.51
N GLY A 96 3.40 28.87 -8.49
CA GLY A 96 2.29 28.04 -8.02
C GLY A 96 1.61 28.64 -6.80
N CYS A 97 0.97 27.80 -6.00
CA CYS A 97 0.26 28.21 -4.79
C CYS A 97 0.63 27.33 -3.60
N THR A 98 0.35 27.81 -2.38
CA THR A 98 0.51 27.03 -1.16
C THR A 98 -0.66 26.07 -0.97
N LEU A 99 -0.43 24.97 -0.23
CA LEU A 99 -1.51 24.09 0.19
C LEU A 99 -2.52 24.82 1.10
N ALA A 100 -2.09 25.88 1.81
CA ALA A 100 -2.97 26.71 2.62
C ALA A 100 -4.03 27.42 1.76
N GLU A 101 -3.60 28.09 0.69
CA GLU A 101 -4.49 28.78 -0.28
C GLU A 101 -5.50 27.80 -0.89
N ILE A 102 -5.03 26.63 -1.32
CA ILE A 102 -5.89 25.56 -1.86
C ILE A 102 -6.95 25.13 -0.82
N LEU A 103 -6.56 24.99 0.44
CA LEU A 103 -7.47 24.58 1.51
C LEU A 103 -8.47 25.68 1.91
N GLU A 104 -8.16 26.95 1.68
CA GLU A 104 -9.09 28.05 1.87
C GLU A 104 -10.15 28.08 0.76
N GLU A 105 -9.76 27.82 -0.48
CA GLU A 105 -10.66 27.81 -1.64
C GLU A 105 -11.56 26.56 -1.68
N GLU A 106 -10.95 25.36 -1.68
CA GLU A 106 -11.67 24.10 -1.88
C GLU A 106 -12.33 23.58 -0.59
N LYS A 107 -11.89 24.09 0.57
CA LYS A 107 -12.24 23.63 1.93
C LYS A 107 -11.85 22.18 2.22
N LYS A 108 -12.24 21.22 1.39
CA LYS A 108 -11.98 19.78 1.54
C LYS A 108 -11.47 19.17 0.24
N LEU A 109 -10.41 18.38 0.34
CA LEU A 109 -9.80 17.70 -0.79
C LEU A 109 -10.30 16.26 -0.93
N SER A 110 -10.27 15.74 -2.16
CA SER A 110 -10.56 14.33 -2.41
C SER A 110 -9.50 13.43 -1.77
N LEU A 111 -9.88 12.19 -1.44
CA LEU A 111 -8.95 11.21 -0.87
C LEU A 111 -7.77 10.93 -1.80
N SER A 112 -8.00 10.82 -3.10
CA SER A 112 -6.94 10.59 -4.08
C SER A 112 -5.93 11.74 -4.10
N TRP A 113 -6.41 12.98 -4.06
CA TRP A 113 -5.55 14.15 -4.10
C TRP A 113 -4.75 14.32 -2.80
N SER A 114 -5.42 14.10 -1.66
CA SER A 114 -4.79 14.12 -0.34
C SER A 114 -3.67 13.08 -0.21
N LEU A 115 -3.88 11.87 -0.75
CA LEU A 115 -2.87 10.81 -0.74
C LEU A 115 -1.64 11.18 -1.56
N ASP A 116 -1.85 11.71 -2.76
CA ASP A 116 -0.75 12.08 -3.66
C ASP A 116 0.10 13.21 -3.06
N ILE A 117 -0.56 14.24 -2.50
CA ILE A 117 0.13 15.34 -1.81
C ILE A 117 0.91 14.81 -0.60
N ILE A 118 0.28 14.03 0.29
CA ILE A 118 0.97 13.47 1.47
C ILE A 118 2.14 12.58 1.10
N GLU A 119 2.01 11.78 0.04
CA GLU A 119 3.09 10.89 -0.41
C GLU A 119 4.33 11.69 -0.84
N GLN A 120 4.13 12.77 -1.61
CA GLN A 120 5.21 13.65 -2.04
C GLN A 120 5.85 14.40 -0.85
N ILE A 121 5.05 14.91 0.10
CA ILE A 121 5.56 15.57 1.32
C ILE A 121 6.36 14.56 2.17
N CYS A 122 5.81 13.37 2.41
CA CYS A 122 6.46 12.34 3.20
C CYS A 122 7.78 11.90 2.57
N SER A 123 7.87 11.82 1.24
CA SER A 123 9.13 11.53 0.54
C SER A 123 10.19 12.60 0.82
N ALA A 124 9.83 13.88 0.72
CA ALA A 124 10.72 15.00 1.03
C ALA A 124 11.20 14.97 2.48
N VAL A 125 10.27 14.87 3.43
CA VAL A 125 10.56 14.90 4.87
C VAL A 125 11.38 13.68 5.28
N HIS A 126 11.08 12.49 4.74
CA HIS A 126 11.87 11.30 5.01
C HIS A 126 13.31 11.44 4.54
N GLN A 127 13.55 12.05 3.37
CA GLN A 127 14.91 12.30 2.88
C GLN A 127 15.67 13.29 3.77
N ALA A 128 15.00 14.32 4.28
CA ALA A 128 15.60 15.22 5.27
C ALA A 128 15.99 14.48 6.56
N HIS A 129 15.12 13.59 7.05
CA HIS A 129 15.38 12.77 8.24
C HIS A 129 16.60 11.87 8.07
N LEU A 130 16.81 11.27 6.89
CA LEU A 130 17.99 10.46 6.58
C LEU A 130 19.30 11.26 6.65
N GLN A 131 19.24 12.58 6.47
CA GLN A 131 20.37 13.50 6.60
C GLN A 131 20.44 14.16 7.99
N GLY A 132 19.63 13.70 8.96
CA GLY A 132 19.59 14.23 10.31
C GLY A 132 18.89 15.59 10.46
N VAL A 133 18.12 16.02 9.45
CA VAL A 133 17.37 17.29 9.45
C VAL A 133 15.91 17.01 9.76
N ILE A 134 15.40 17.55 10.86
CA ILE A 134 13.97 17.52 11.25
C ILE A 134 13.35 18.85 10.81
N HIS A 135 12.16 18.82 10.20
CA HIS A 135 11.52 20.01 9.66
C HIS A 135 11.02 20.96 10.78
N ARG A 136 10.30 20.43 11.77
CA ARG A 136 9.78 21.12 12.97
C ARG A 136 8.63 22.10 12.77
N ASP A 137 8.45 22.67 11.59
CA ASP A 137 7.31 23.59 11.32
C ASP A 137 6.48 23.13 10.12
N LEU A 138 6.08 21.86 10.07
CA LEU A 138 5.27 21.35 8.96
C LEU A 138 3.84 21.87 9.06
N LYS A 139 3.43 22.66 8.06
CA LYS A 139 2.10 23.26 7.94
C LYS A 139 1.79 23.57 6.47
N PRO A 140 0.51 23.72 6.08
CA PRO A 140 0.12 23.92 4.68
C PRO A 140 0.78 25.12 3.99
N GLU A 141 1.15 26.16 4.73
CA GLU A 141 1.83 27.36 4.22
C GLU A 141 3.27 27.06 3.76
N ASN A 142 3.89 26.01 4.31
CA ASN A 142 5.24 25.56 3.94
C ASN A 142 5.23 24.45 2.86
N ILE A 143 4.07 24.19 2.26
CA ILE A 143 3.90 23.19 1.20
C ILE A 143 3.43 23.91 -0.06
N TRP A 144 4.26 23.89 -1.10
CA TRP A 144 3.96 24.53 -2.39
C TRP A 144 3.53 23.50 -3.43
N LEU A 145 2.55 23.83 -4.25
CA LEU A 145 2.12 23.03 -5.41
C LEU A 145 2.47 23.80 -6.69
N GLU A 146 3.45 23.30 -7.43
CA GLU A 146 3.89 23.88 -8.70
C GLU A 146 3.30 23.07 -9.88
N PRO A 147 2.58 23.70 -10.83
CA PRO A 147 2.09 23.02 -12.02
C PRO A 147 3.24 22.39 -12.80
N ASN A 148 3.07 21.13 -13.19
CA ASN A 148 4.06 20.43 -14.00
C ASN A 148 3.66 20.44 -15.48
N GLN A 149 4.64 20.26 -16.38
CA GLN A 149 4.40 20.25 -17.84
C GLN A 149 3.52 19.09 -18.34
N ARG A 150 3.11 18.18 -17.45
CA ARG A 150 2.27 17.01 -17.77
C ARG A 150 0.80 17.21 -17.37
N GLY A 151 0.41 18.43 -17.00
CA GLY A 151 -0.96 18.74 -16.58
C GLY A 151 -1.30 18.31 -15.15
N GLY A 152 -0.30 18.08 -14.31
CA GLY A 152 -0.45 17.85 -12.87
C GLY A 152 0.32 18.89 -12.06
N TYR A 153 0.77 18.53 -10.86
CA TYR A 153 1.58 19.38 -9.99
C TYR A 153 2.75 18.59 -9.39
N THR A 154 3.74 19.32 -8.89
CA THR A 154 4.84 18.81 -8.08
C THR A 154 4.77 19.51 -6.73
N VAL A 155 4.78 18.74 -5.64
CA VAL A 155 4.82 19.30 -4.30
C VAL A 155 6.25 19.68 -3.94
N LYS A 156 6.47 20.87 -3.38
CA LYS A 156 7.75 21.35 -2.85
C LYS A 156 7.58 21.72 -1.38
N VAL A 157 8.33 21.06 -0.52
CA VAL A 157 8.39 21.38 0.91
C VAL A 157 9.44 22.48 1.13
N LEU A 158 9.03 23.55 1.81
CA LEU A 158 9.83 24.75 2.07
C LEU A 158 10.49 24.72 3.46
N ASP A 159 11.45 25.61 3.71
CA ASP A 159 11.92 26.00 5.07
C ASP A 159 12.45 24.88 6.02
N PHE A 160 13.09 23.83 5.49
CA PHE A 160 13.75 22.80 6.33
C PHE A 160 14.77 23.39 7.32
N GLY A 161 14.59 23.13 8.62
CA GLY A 161 15.58 23.41 9.66
C GLY A 161 15.74 24.88 10.06
N ILE A 162 15.20 25.82 9.27
CA ILE A 162 15.37 27.26 9.50
C ILE A 162 14.55 27.75 10.70
N ALA A 163 13.44 27.08 11.05
CA ALA A 163 12.65 27.35 12.25
C ALA A 163 13.45 27.21 13.57
N LYS A 164 14.57 26.46 13.58
CA LYS A 164 15.46 26.38 14.76
C LYS A 164 16.14 27.73 15.06
N LEU A 165 16.33 28.56 14.04
CA LEU A 165 16.93 29.88 14.19
C LEU A 165 15.97 30.84 14.90
N GLU A 166 14.66 30.64 14.77
CA GLU A 166 13.63 31.44 15.43
C GLU A 166 13.59 31.18 16.96
N ASN A 167 13.82 29.95 17.41
CA ASN A 167 13.81 29.59 18.83
C ASN A 167 14.93 30.25 19.67
N LEU A 168 16.00 30.77 19.05
CA LEU A 168 17.06 31.51 19.74
C LEU A 168 16.71 32.95 20.08
N VAL A 169 15.63 33.45 19.47
CA VAL A 169 15.13 34.79 19.71
C VAL A 169 14.33 34.82 21.01
N ILE A 170 13.82 33.67 21.45
CA ILE A 170 12.98 33.47 22.63
C ILE A 170 13.83 32.91 23.79
N LYS A 171 14.68 33.74 24.39
CA LYS A 171 15.04 33.54 25.81
C LYS A 171 14.28 34.62 26.60
N PRO A 172 13.48 34.28 27.62
CA PRO A 172 12.91 35.30 28.50
C PRO A 172 14.06 36.05 29.17
N VAL A 173 14.07 37.37 29.02
CA VAL A 173 14.93 38.26 29.81
C VAL A 173 14.19 38.52 31.13
N GLY A 174 14.80 38.12 32.25
CA GLY A 174 14.56 38.75 33.56
C GLY A 174 14.01 37.86 34.68
N SER A 175 14.91 37.44 35.59
CA SER A 175 14.84 37.87 36.99
C SER A 175 16.27 37.90 37.54
N ALA A 176 16.88 39.09 37.51
CA ALA A 176 17.95 39.43 38.43
C ALA A 176 17.33 39.67 39.83
N ASP A 177 18.17 39.51 40.85
CA ASP A 177 17.95 39.76 42.28
C ASP A 177 17.57 38.52 43.11
N ASN A 178 18.58 37.85 43.66
CA ASN A 178 18.90 38.01 45.08
C ASN A 178 20.29 37.46 45.42
N ALA A 179 21.02 38.28 46.17
CA ALA A 179 22.31 37.99 46.74
C ALA A 179 22.26 36.79 47.70
N SER A 180 23.32 35.98 47.69
CA SER A 180 23.91 35.44 48.91
C SER A 180 25.40 35.27 48.67
N GLU A 181 26.15 35.97 49.51
CA GLU A 181 27.57 35.78 49.74
C GLU A 181 27.83 34.32 50.12
N ASP A 182 28.83 33.70 49.53
CA ASP A 182 29.75 32.83 50.25
C ASP A 182 31.03 32.64 49.40
N THR A 183 32.14 33.05 49.98
CA THR A 183 33.51 32.73 49.52
C THR A 183 33.90 31.37 50.09
N PRO A 184 34.81 30.60 49.45
CA PRO A 184 36.23 30.82 49.69
C PRO A 184 37.16 30.65 48.47
N ASN A 185 38.34 31.29 48.61
CA ASN A 185 39.64 31.03 47.97
C ASN A 185 39.86 29.56 47.54
N ASP A 186 40.64 29.19 46.52
CA ASP A 186 42.01 29.65 46.26
C ASP A 186 42.58 29.09 44.92
N HIS A 187 43.61 29.77 44.42
CA HIS A 187 44.72 29.32 43.55
C HIS A 187 44.60 29.07 42.02
N GLY A 188 45.40 29.86 41.27
CA GLY A 188 46.16 29.49 40.05
C GLY A 188 45.53 29.92 38.73
N ALA A 189 45.91 31.05 38.07
CA ALA A 189 47.10 31.22 37.22
C ALA A 189 47.30 30.00 36.27
N GLU A 190 47.19 30.06 34.94
CA GLU A 190 47.82 30.91 33.92
C GLU A 190 47.01 30.78 32.60
N GLN A 191 46.66 31.90 31.97
CA GLN A 191 47.20 32.41 30.70
C GLN A 191 47.01 31.55 29.43
N CYS A 192 46.38 32.23 28.47
CA CYS A 192 46.27 31.95 27.05
C CYS A 192 47.61 31.56 26.41
N GLU A 193 47.55 30.71 25.38
CA GLU A 193 48.26 31.01 24.14
C GLU A 193 47.60 30.33 22.93
N ALA A 194 47.49 31.11 21.87
CA ALA A 194 47.02 30.74 20.56
C ALA A 194 48.21 30.32 19.69
N SER A 195 48.05 29.29 18.86
CA SER A 195 48.91 28.94 17.74
C SER A 195 48.25 27.77 17.00
N GLU A 196 48.33 27.55 15.70
CA GLU A 196 48.60 28.33 14.50
C GLU A 196 48.36 27.32 13.36
N TYR A 197 47.95 27.81 12.20
CA TYR A 197 47.74 27.05 10.96
C TYR A 197 49.02 26.38 10.44
N VAL A 198 48.96 25.14 9.93
CA VAL A 198 49.74 24.68 8.76
C VAL A 198 48.98 23.57 8.00
N ASP A 199 48.72 23.83 6.71
CA ASP A 199 48.36 22.86 5.66
C ASP A 199 49.59 22.02 5.24
N ALA A 200 49.37 20.74 4.86
CA ALA A 200 49.81 20.14 3.59
C ALA A 200 50.20 18.64 3.65
N GLU A 201 49.82 17.98 2.54
CA GLU A 201 50.48 16.85 1.87
C GLU A 201 50.24 15.38 2.29
N LEU A 202 49.26 14.80 1.58
CA LEU A 202 49.39 13.66 0.64
C LEU A 202 50.28 12.43 0.97
N ASN A 203 49.59 11.29 0.83
CA ASN A 203 49.95 10.04 0.12
C ASN A 203 50.47 8.81 0.89
N ARG A 204 49.66 7.74 0.73
CA ARG A 204 49.94 6.29 0.75
C ARG A 204 50.27 5.72 2.15
N THR A 205 49.71 4.61 2.61
CA THR A 205 49.52 3.33 1.90
C THR A 205 48.47 2.48 2.64
N GLU A 206 47.94 1.52 1.91
CA GLU A 206 46.88 0.57 2.25
C GLU A 206 47.20 -0.39 3.41
N GLU A 207 46.14 -1.07 3.84
CA GLU A 207 46.07 -2.39 4.51
C GLU A 207 45.80 -2.47 6.03
N LYS A 208 44.78 -3.31 6.31
CA LYS A 208 44.39 -3.97 7.57
C LYS A 208 43.56 -3.16 8.57
N ARG A 209 42.24 -3.11 8.33
CA ARG A 209 41.25 -3.11 9.42
C ARG A 209 40.37 -4.36 9.34
N ALA A 210 40.65 -5.27 10.26
CA ALA A 210 39.86 -6.45 10.55
C ALA A 210 38.51 -6.05 11.15
N VAL A 211 37.49 -6.74 10.67
CA VAL A 211 36.09 -6.68 11.06
C VAL A 211 35.91 -7.24 12.47
N LEU A 212 35.29 -6.46 13.36
CA LEU A 212 34.79 -6.91 14.66
C LEU A 212 33.32 -6.46 14.78
N THR A 213 32.45 -7.23 14.14
CA THR A 213 31.01 -7.24 14.43
C THR A 213 30.65 -8.63 14.91
N LYS A 214 30.63 -8.83 16.24
CA LYS A 214 29.98 -9.99 16.85
C LYS A 214 28.47 -9.74 16.91
N PRO A 215 27.63 -10.68 16.46
CA PRO A 215 26.18 -10.58 16.59
C PRO A 215 25.76 -10.89 18.03
N ILE A 216 24.87 -10.07 18.58
CA ILE A 216 24.20 -10.30 19.86
C ILE A 216 23.23 -11.47 19.68
N VAL A 217 23.52 -12.57 20.36
CA VAL A 217 22.68 -13.75 20.49
C VAL A 217 21.74 -13.51 21.67
N PHE A 218 20.42 -13.50 21.44
CA PHE A 218 19.44 -13.66 22.50
C PHE A 218 19.25 -15.16 22.73
N THR A 219 19.81 -15.67 23.82
CA THR A 219 19.47 -16.99 24.38
C THR A 219 18.15 -16.90 25.12
N SER A 220 17.31 -17.89 24.87
CA SER A 220 16.13 -18.27 25.63
C SER A 220 16.52 -18.74 27.03
N ASP A 221 15.80 -18.30 28.05
CA ASP A 221 15.43 -19.08 29.23
C ASP A 221 14.24 -18.37 29.90
N GLU A 222 13.12 -19.07 30.04
CA GLU A 222 12.40 -19.16 31.32
C GLU A 222 11.29 -20.22 31.24
N ASP A 223 11.37 -21.10 32.21
CA ASP A 223 10.57 -22.29 32.45
C ASP A 223 9.15 -21.98 32.97
N SER A 224 8.28 -22.96 32.74
CA SER A 224 7.13 -23.40 33.54
C SER A 224 6.52 -22.46 34.60
N VAL A 225 5.19 -22.27 34.54
CA VAL A 225 4.19 -22.72 35.55
C VAL A 225 2.76 -22.32 35.08
N ASN A 226 1.79 -23.22 35.29
CA ASN A 226 0.33 -23.05 35.18
C ASN A 226 -0.29 -24.03 36.22
N PRO A 227 -1.59 -24.01 36.61
CA PRO A 227 -2.65 -22.98 36.74
C PRO A 227 -3.20 -22.88 38.20
N LEU A 228 -4.15 -21.96 38.44
CA LEU A 228 -5.34 -22.01 39.35
C LEU A 228 -5.54 -20.72 40.17
N GLU A 229 -6.60 -19.96 39.90
CA GLU A 229 -7.81 -19.88 40.75
C GLU A 229 -8.85 -18.91 40.17
N ARG A 230 -10.12 -19.33 40.29
CA ARG A 230 -11.35 -18.58 40.01
C ARG A 230 -11.90 -18.06 41.35
N GLN A 231 -12.82 -17.08 41.23
CA GLN A 231 -13.88 -16.65 42.17
C GLN A 231 -13.57 -15.38 42.98
N THR A 232 -14.50 -14.48 43.37
CA THR A 232 -15.90 -14.09 43.04
C THR A 232 -16.23 -12.89 43.97
N LEU A 233 -17.23 -12.03 43.63
CA LEU A 233 -18.00 -11.07 44.49
C LEU A 233 -17.26 -9.76 44.89
N LEU A 234 -17.84 -8.54 44.86
CA LEU A 234 -19.15 -7.99 45.32
C LEU A 234 -19.54 -6.77 44.41
N ILE A 235 -20.74 -6.61 43.84
CA ILE A 235 -22.03 -6.08 44.36
C ILE A 235 -21.95 -4.73 45.11
N SER A 236 -22.50 -3.66 44.48
CA SER A 236 -23.50 -2.69 44.99
C SER A 236 -23.55 -1.49 44.01
N GLU A 237 -24.52 -1.31 43.11
CA GLU A 237 -25.89 -0.76 43.29
C GLU A 237 -26.00 0.62 43.97
N GLU A 238 -26.44 1.62 43.19
CA GLU A 238 -27.43 2.71 43.46
C GLU A 238 -27.35 3.67 42.24
N LYS A 239 -28.28 3.72 41.25
CA LYS A 239 -29.68 4.19 41.22
C LYS A 239 -29.91 5.52 41.95
N ASP A 240 -30.19 6.60 41.21
CA ASP A 240 -31.60 7.01 41.05
C ASP A 240 -31.89 8.06 39.96
N THR A 241 -33.03 7.79 39.29
CA THR A 241 -34.07 8.64 38.66
C THR A 241 -33.72 10.02 38.05
N ALA A 242 -33.88 10.27 36.74
CA ALA A 242 -35.11 10.42 35.94
C ALA A 242 -35.95 11.68 36.24
N ILE A 243 -36.36 12.43 35.18
CA ILE A 243 -37.73 12.95 34.89
C ILE A 243 -37.75 14.30 34.09
N LEU A 244 -38.47 14.24 32.95
CA LEU A 244 -39.29 15.26 32.25
C LEU A 244 -38.73 16.21 31.15
N GLN A 245 -39.12 15.83 29.93
CA GLN A 245 -39.97 16.56 28.96
C GLN A 245 -39.46 17.70 28.05
N ALA A 246 -39.32 17.31 26.79
CA ALA A 246 -39.76 17.94 25.54
C ALA A 246 -40.69 19.17 25.59
N LYS A 247 -40.32 20.21 24.83
CA LYS A 247 -41.04 20.75 23.65
C LYS A 247 -40.53 22.17 23.33
N SER A 248 -40.15 22.42 22.08
CA SER A 248 -40.85 23.36 21.21
C SER A 248 -39.93 23.80 20.06
N VAL A 249 -40.35 23.44 18.85
CA VAL A 249 -39.88 23.97 17.57
C VAL A 249 -40.66 25.25 17.30
N LYS A 250 -39.98 26.37 16.98
CA LYS A 250 -40.40 27.28 15.90
C LYS A 250 -39.44 28.46 15.67
N ASN A 251 -39.27 28.72 14.37
CA ASN A 251 -39.07 30.00 13.70
C ASN A 251 -37.66 30.61 13.67
N MET A 252 -37.01 30.39 12.53
CA MET A 252 -35.97 31.26 12.00
C MET A 252 -36.60 32.04 10.84
N SER A 253 -36.62 33.36 10.95
CA SER A 253 -36.97 34.27 9.86
C SER A 253 -36.16 35.56 9.97
N THR A 254 -35.37 35.79 8.93
CA THR A 254 -35.14 37.07 8.24
C THR A 254 -34.15 38.11 8.83
N GLN A 255 -33.07 38.31 8.05
CA GLN A 255 -32.33 39.55 7.72
C GLN A 255 -31.88 40.52 8.84
N VAL A 256 -30.63 41.00 8.75
CA VAL A 256 -30.27 42.32 8.17
C VAL A 256 -28.74 42.53 8.32
N ALA A 257 -28.19 43.21 7.32
CA ALA A 257 -26.80 43.65 7.17
C ALA A 257 -26.30 44.60 8.28
N GLY A 258 -24.99 44.65 8.51
CA GLY A 258 -24.34 45.68 9.33
C GLY A 258 -22.83 45.50 9.37
N GLY A 259 -22.09 46.52 8.94
CA GLY A 259 -20.66 46.47 8.62
C GLY A 259 -19.70 46.17 9.77
N VAL A 260 -18.49 45.75 9.39
CA VAL A 260 -17.34 45.61 10.29
C VAL A 260 -16.32 46.67 9.92
N THR A 261 -16.37 47.78 10.64
CA THR A 261 -15.24 48.68 10.87
C THR A 261 -14.59 48.29 12.20
N GLY A 262 -13.27 48.05 12.19
CA GLY A 262 -12.42 48.26 13.37
C GLY A 262 -12.39 47.16 14.44
N ALA A 263 -11.40 46.27 14.34
CA ALA A 263 -10.76 45.66 15.50
C ALA A 263 -9.28 45.36 15.17
N ALA A 264 -8.56 46.40 14.78
CA ALA A 264 -7.12 46.48 14.97
C ALA A 264 -6.93 46.94 16.42
N GLY A 265 -6.62 46.01 17.33
CA GLY A 265 -6.41 46.39 18.73
C GLY A 265 -6.60 45.28 19.74
N GLU A 266 -5.83 44.19 19.62
CA GLU A 266 -5.43 43.36 20.76
C GLU A 266 -4.19 42.53 20.38
N LEU A 267 -3.15 43.26 19.97
CA LEU A 267 -1.79 42.77 19.77
C LEU A 267 -0.92 43.49 20.77
N THR A 268 -0.69 42.93 21.96
CA THR A 268 0.51 43.13 22.81
C THR A 268 0.34 42.51 24.20
N ARG A 269 0.96 41.34 24.43
CA ARG A 269 1.79 41.12 25.64
C ARG A 269 2.70 39.89 25.66
N PHE A 270 2.76 39.08 24.61
CA PHE A 270 3.84 38.10 24.41
C PHE A 270 4.24 38.09 22.94
N GLY A 271 5.10 39.02 22.56
CA GLY A 271 5.62 39.11 21.21
C GLY A 271 6.73 38.09 20.99
N VAL A 272 6.40 36.92 20.44
CA VAL A 272 7.11 36.22 19.35
C VAL A 272 6.09 35.27 18.72
N VAL A 273 6.01 35.25 17.39
CA VAL A 273 5.21 34.27 16.64
C VAL A 273 5.84 32.88 16.84
N LEU A 274 5.44 32.17 17.92
CA LEU A 274 5.51 30.71 17.90
C LEU A 274 4.62 30.28 16.72
N GLY A 275 5.06 29.33 15.90
CA GLY A 275 4.33 28.91 14.69
C GLY A 275 2.84 28.63 14.92
N THR A 276 2.06 28.45 13.87
CA THR A 276 0.62 28.19 13.98
C THR A 276 0.39 26.97 14.88
N PRO A 277 -0.15 27.14 16.13
CA PRO A 277 -0.15 26.09 17.15
C PRO A 277 -0.95 24.85 16.71
N ALA A 278 -1.84 25.02 15.73
CA ALA A 278 -2.70 23.98 15.18
C ALA A 278 -1.98 22.77 14.57
N TYR A 279 -0.68 22.88 14.23
CA TYR A 279 0.10 21.77 13.64
C TYR A 279 1.23 21.27 14.55
N MET A 280 1.37 21.84 15.75
CA MET A 280 2.44 21.47 16.66
C MET A 280 2.21 20.06 17.22
N SER A 281 3.31 19.31 17.30
CA SER A 281 3.30 18.02 17.98
C SER A 281 3.23 18.19 19.51
N PRO A 282 2.70 17.20 20.26
CA PRO A 282 2.61 17.26 21.72
C PRO A 282 3.95 17.58 22.40
N GLU A 283 5.05 17.01 21.91
CA GLU A 283 6.40 17.26 22.38
C GLU A 283 6.86 18.70 22.11
N GLN A 284 6.44 19.34 21.01
CA GLN A 284 6.69 20.76 20.78
C GLN A 284 5.92 21.63 21.75
N CYS A 285 4.66 21.28 22.00
CA CYS A 285 3.80 21.98 22.95
C CYS A 285 4.34 21.91 24.39
N ARG A 286 5.02 20.82 24.76
CA ARG A 286 5.69 20.65 26.07
C ARG A 286 7.10 21.23 26.13
N GLY A 287 7.73 21.52 24.98
CA GLY A 287 9.13 21.92 24.91
C GLY A 287 10.12 20.76 25.06
N ASP A 288 9.69 19.52 24.82
CA ASP A 288 10.52 18.32 24.88
C ASP A 288 11.54 18.27 23.72
N LYS A 289 12.50 17.36 23.82
CA LYS A 289 13.43 17.08 22.71
C LYS A 289 12.66 16.46 21.52
N LEU A 290 12.74 17.15 20.38
CA LEU A 290 12.10 16.73 19.14
C LEU A 290 12.89 15.64 18.41
N ASP A 291 12.16 14.72 17.80
CA ASP A 291 12.68 13.74 16.86
C ASP A 291 11.86 13.74 15.54
N ALA A 292 12.18 12.83 14.63
CA ALA A 292 11.51 12.69 13.33
C ALA A 292 9.99 12.47 13.42
N ARG A 293 9.49 11.95 14.54
CA ARG A 293 8.08 11.59 14.75
C ARG A 293 7.22 12.80 15.12
N SER A 294 7.85 13.91 15.49
CA SER A 294 7.20 15.21 15.59
C SER A 294 6.65 15.65 14.22
N ASP A 295 7.45 15.51 13.17
CA ASP A 295 7.01 15.82 11.80
C ASP A 295 5.88 14.87 11.34
N VAL A 296 5.91 13.59 11.75
CA VAL A 296 4.83 12.62 11.46
C VAL A 296 3.50 13.05 12.08
N TYR A 297 3.53 13.63 13.28
CA TYR A 297 2.32 14.16 13.92
C TYR A 297 1.74 15.31 13.10
N SER A 298 2.58 16.30 12.73
CA SER A 298 2.16 17.44 11.90
C SER A 298 1.63 16.99 10.54
N LEU A 299 2.23 15.98 9.92
CA LEU A 299 1.71 15.34 8.69
C LEU A 299 0.32 14.71 8.90
N GLY A 300 0.09 14.10 10.07
CA GLY A 300 -1.22 13.60 10.48
C GLY A 300 -2.28 14.71 10.58
N VAL A 301 -1.90 15.87 11.11
CA VAL A 301 -2.77 17.06 11.17
C VAL A 301 -3.07 17.60 9.77
N ILE A 302 -2.06 17.69 8.90
CA ILE A 302 -2.24 18.13 7.51
C ILE A 302 -3.18 17.17 6.76
N ALA A 303 -2.99 15.85 6.89
CA ALA A 303 -3.87 14.85 6.31
C ALA A 303 -5.32 14.95 6.85
N TYR A 304 -5.47 15.21 8.15
CA TYR A 304 -6.78 15.45 8.77
C TYR A 304 -7.46 16.69 8.18
N ARG A 305 -6.74 17.81 8.05
CA ARG A 305 -7.28 19.07 7.49
C ARG A 305 -7.68 18.89 6.03
N MET A 306 -6.87 18.24 5.21
CA MET A 306 -7.23 17.99 3.81
C MET A 306 -8.54 17.19 3.66
N LEU A 307 -8.78 16.20 4.52
CA LEU A 307 -9.95 15.32 4.42
C LEU A 307 -11.21 15.83 5.14
N SER A 308 -11.07 16.69 6.14
CA SER A 308 -12.20 17.24 6.91
C SER A 308 -12.50 18.71 6.62
N GLY A 309 -11.54 19.43 6.07
CA GLY A 309 -11.53 20.87 5.89
C GLY A 309 -11.30 21.70 7.15
N LYS A 310 -11.04 21.06 8.29
CA LYS A 310 -10.76 21.71 9.57
C LYS A 310 -9.57 21.06 10.25
N VAL A 311 -8.89 21.78 11.13
CA VAL A 311 -7.86 21.17 11.98
C VAL A 311 -8.51 20.33 13.10
N PRO A 312 -7.80 19.36 13.70
CA PRO A 312 -8.36 18.55 14.79
C PRO A 312 -8.75 19.37 16.02
N PHE A 313 -8.02 20.45 16.30
CA PHE A 313 -8.24 21.31 17.46
C PHE A 313 -8.27 22.78 17.04
N GLU A 314 -9.35 23.46 17.39
CA GLU A 314 -9.58 24.89 17.16
C GLU A 314 -9.71 25.60 18.52
N GLY A 315 -9.34 26.89 18.57
CA GLY A 315 -9.41 27.71 19.78
C GLY A 315 -8.25 28.69 19.88
N ASP A 316 -8.12 29.33 21.04
CA ASP A 316 -7.02 30.24 21.31
C ASP A 316 -5.68 29.49 21.41
N PHE A 317 -4.58 30.23 21.24
CA PHE A 317 -3.22 29.69 21.21
C PHE A 317 -2.94 28.65 22.32
N ASN A 318 -3.17 29.00 23.58
CA ASN A 318 -2.94 28.10 24.72
C ASN A 318 -3.91 26.91 24.74
N GLN A 319 -5.15 27.09 24.31
CA GLN A 319 -6.16 26.03 24.29
C GLN A 319 -5.81 24.95 23.26
N VAL A 320 -5.37 25.37 22.07
CA VAL A 320 -4.91 24.48 21.00
C VAL A 320 -3.66 23.72 21.43
N MET A 321 -2.70 24.42 22.04
CA MET A 321 -1.47 23.81 22.56
C MET A 321 -1.78 22.72 23.60
N GLN A 322 -2.66 23.01 24.56
CA GLN A 322 -3.10 22.01 25.55
C GLN A 322 -3.91 20.86 24.93
N ALA A 323 -4.73 21.13 23.91
CA ALA A 323 -5.46 20.10 23.19
C ALA A 323 -4.53 19.12 22.46
N HIS A 324 -3.43 19.63 21.88
CA HIS A 324 -2.39 18.78 21.29
C HIS A 324 -1.72 17.88 22.33
N ILE A 325 -1.59 18.30 23.60
CA ILE A 325 -1.00 17.48 24.65
C ILE A 325 -1.98 16.38 25.10
N ASP A 326 -3.20 16.75 25.49
CA ASP A 326 -4.06 15.84 26.27
C ASP A 326 -5.31 15.34 25.52
N LYS A 327 -5.88 16.14 24.60
CA LYS A 327 -7.18 15.81 24.00
C LYS A 327 -7.04 14.82 22.85
N THR A 328 -7.94 13.85 22.77
CA THR A 328 -8.05 12.98 21.59
C THR A 328 -8.62 13.74 20.40
N PRO A 329 -8.09 13.56 19.17
CA PRO A 329 -8.61 14.25 17.99
C PRO A 329 -10.06 13.80 17.70
N PRO A 330 -10.95 14.71 17.26
CA PRO A 330 -12.29 14.34 16.83
C PRO A 330 -12.25 13.31 15.69
N PRO A 331 -13.24 12.39 15.61
CA PRO A 331 -13.26 11.40 14.57
C PRO A 331 -13.59 12.02 13.20
N LEU A 332 -12.85 11.62 12.16
CA LEU A 332 -13.19 11.93 10.77
C LEU A 332 -14.52 11.27 10.36
N ASP A 333 -15.31 11.98 9.55
CA ASP A 333 -16.58 11.51 9.01
C ASP A 333 -16.43 10.14 8.30
N SER A 334 -17.23 9.16 8.71
CA SER A 334 -17.23 7.80 8.18
C SER A 334 -17.76 7.68 6.77
N ASN A 335 -18.59 8.62 6.32
CA ASN A 335 -19.25 8.50 5.02
C ASN A 335 -18.32 8.89 3.86
N THR A 336 -17.32 9.73 4.15
CA THR A 336 -16.40 10.26 3.12
C THR A 336 -14.99 9.68 3.20
N VAL A 337 -14.55 9.17 4.35
CA VAL A 337 -13.20 8.61 4.55
C VAL A 337 -13.26 7.16 5.00
N PRO A 338 -12.61 6.20 4.29
CA PRO A 338 -12.59 4.80 4.69
C PRO A 338 -12.06 4.61 6.11
N THR A 339 -12.67 3.71 6.89
CA THR A 339 -12.33 3.47 8.31
C THR A 339 -10.84 3.25 8.54
N LYS A 340 -10.18 2.46 7.67
CA LYS A 340 -8.74 2.21 7.77
C LYS A 340 -7.87 3.43 7.56
N VAL A 341 -8.28 4.37 6.69
CA VAL A 341 -7.56 5.63 6.48
C VAL A 341 -7.63 6.47 7.76
N LYS A 342 -8.80 6.51 8.41
CA LYS A 342 -8.98 7.18 9.70
C LYS A 342 -8.11 6.59 10.80
N GLU A 343 -8.03 5.25 10.87
CA GLU A 343 -7.16 4.55 11.82
C GLU A 343 -5.68 4.95 11.64
N VAL A 344 -5.19 5.05 10.41
CA VAL A 344 -3.80 5.47 10.12
C VAL A 344 -3.56 6.93 10.50
N ILE A 345 -4.50 7.83 10.21
CA ILE A 345 -4.41 9.24 10.61
C ILE A 345 -4.42 9.36 12.14
N ASN A 346 -5.32 8.66 12.82
CA ASN A 346 -5.37 8.62 14.28
C ASN A 346 -4.08 8.04 14.88
N GLN A 347 -3.46 7.05 14.21
CA GLN A 347 -2.16 6.52 14.62
C GLN A 347 -1.07 7.60 14.55
N ALA A 348 -1.03 8.42 13.49
CA ALA A 348 -0.08 9.53 13.40
C ALA A 348 -0.32 10.62 14.46
N LEU A 349 -1.58 10.80 14.88
CA LEU A 349 -1.99 11.76 15.92
C LEU A 349 -1.92 11.21 17.36
N MET A 350 -1.34 10.03 17.57
CA MET A 350 -1.10 9.49 18.91
C MET A 350 -0.20 10.42 19.73
N LYS A 351 -0.51 10.63 21.00
CA LYS A 351 0.27 11.53 21.87
C LYS A 351 1.67 11.00 22.12
N ASP A 352 1.77 9.71 22.39
CA ASP A 352 3.02 8.97 22.54
C ASP A 352 3.72 8.77 21.17
N PRO A 353 4.94 9.34 20.96
CA PRO A 353 5.69 9.17 19.72
C PRO A 353 5.98 7.71 19.34
N GLU A 354 6.16 6.82 20.32
CA GLU A 354 6.46 5.39 20.06
C GLU A 354 5.29 4.65 19.39
N LYS A 355 4.06 5.14 19.57
CA LYS A 355 2.85 4.55 18.99
C LYS A 355 2.55 5.06 17.57
N ARG A 356 3.24 6.12 17.12
CA ARG A 356 3.11 6.70 15.78
C ARG A 356 3.81 5.84 14.73
N PRO A 357 3.51 6.05 13.43
CA PRO A 357 4.42 5.60 12.37
C PRO A 357 5.82 6.17 12.61
N GLN A 358 6.84 5.30 12.61
CA GLN A 358 8.20 5.69 13.00
C GLN A 358 8.89 6.61 11.98
N THR A 359 8.42 6.61 10.72
CA THR A 359 8.94 7.50 9.67
C THR A 359 7.80 8.05 8.80
N PRO A 360 8.01 9.21 8.16
CA PRO A 360 7.03 9.76 7.20
C PRO A 360 6.71 8.80 6.06
N LEU A 361 7.71 8.06 5.57
CA LEU A 361 7.52 7.08 4.49
C LEU A 361 6.59 5.93 4.91
N ILE A 362 6.71 5.46 6.16
CA ILE A 362 5.81 4.44 6.71
C ILE A 362 4.39 5.00 6.82
N PHE A 363 4.24 6.27 7.26
CA PHE A 363 2.94 6.92 7.33
C PHE A 363 2.25 6.98 5.96
N ALA A 364 2.92 7.52 4.93
CA ALA A 364 2.39 7.57 3.57
C ALA A 364 2.04 6.19 3.02
N SER A 365 2.93 5.20 3.21
CA SER A 365 2.72 3.82 2.76
C SER A 365 1.50 3.17 3.41
N LYS A 366 1.34 3.33 4.72
CA LYS A 366 0.15 2.86 5.46
C LYS A 366 -1.12 3.54 4.95
N LEU A 367 -1.08 4.86 4.74
CA LEU A 367 -2.22 5.64 4.30
C LEU A 367 -2.68 5.21 2.90
N ARG A 368 -1.73 5.01 1.97
CA ARG A 368 -1.95 4.47 0.63
C ARG A 368 -2.52 3.05 0.66
N ALA A 369 -1.95 2.17 1.47
CA ALA A 369 -2.43 0.80 1.60
C ALA A 369 -3.83 0.72 2.23
N ALA A 370 -4.16 1.65 3.13
CA ALA A 370 -5.46 1.76 3.79
C ALA A 370 -6.56 2.29 2.87
N SER A 371 -6.22 3.14 1.89
CA SER A 371 -7.18 3.67 0.91
C SER A 371 -7.50 2.68 -0.22
N GLU A 372 -6.61 1.74 -0.50
CA GLU A 372 -6.81 0.77 -1.56
C GLU A 372 -7.90 -0.24 -1.20
N GLY A 373 -8.92 -0.34 -2.06
CA GLY A 373 -9.96 -1.35 -1.97
C GLY A 373 -9.58 -2.65 -2.69
N ILE A 374 -10.55 -3.54 -2.90
CA ILE A 374 -10.35 -4.70 -3.77
C ILE A 374 -10.32 -4.31 -5.25
N GLY A 375 -11.12 -3.31 -5.67
CA GLY A 375 -11.15 -2.83 -7.04
C GLY A 375 -9.79 -2.30 -7.52
N THR A 376 -9.12 -1.49 -6.71
CA THR A 376 -7.77 -0.99 -7.03
C THR A 376 -6.73 -2.11 -7.11
N LEU A 377 -6.85 -3.14 -6.26
CA LEU A 377 -5.98 -4.32 -6.32
C LEU A 377 -6.19 -5.11 -7.61
N LEU A 378 -7.43 -5.35 -8.01
CA LEU A 378 -7.77 -6.06 -9.25
C LEU A 378 -7.35 -5.26 -10.49
N GLN A 379 -7.51 -3.94 -10.48
CA GLN A 379 -7.06 -3.06 -11.56
C GLN A 379 -5.53 -3.10 -11.71
N LYS A 380 -4.78 -2.96 -10.61
CA LYS A 380 -3.31 -3.10 -10.61
C LYS A 380 -2.89 -4.48 -11.09
N ALA A 381 -3.58 -5.53 -10.64
CA ALA A 381 -3.32 -6.90 -11.09
C ALA A 381 -3.53 -7.04 -12.60
N LEU A 382 -4.56 -6.42 -13.17
CA LEU A 382 -4.85 -6.44 -14.60
C LEU A 382 -3.76 -5.75 -15.41
N ILE A 383 -3.27 -4.60 -14.94
CA ILE A 383 -2.17 -3.86 -15.57
C ILE A 383 -0.88 -4.68 -15.58
N ILE A 384 -0.51 -5.27 -14.43
CA ILE A 384 0.68 -6.12 -14.34
C ILE A 384 0.52 -7.37 -15.21
N TYR A 385 -0.67 -7.96 -15.20
CA TYR A 385 -0.96 -9.16 -15.99
C TYR A 385 -0.87 -8.87 -17.48
N SER A 386 -1.44 -7.78 -17.98
CA SER A 386 -1.39 -7.40 -19.39
C SER A 386 0.04 -7.06 -19.84
N GLN A 387 0.80 -6.33 -19.02
CA GLN A 387 2.19 -5.96 -19.32
C GLN A 387 3.13 -7.16 -19.43
N HIS A 388 2.85 -8.26 -18.72
CA HIS A 388 3.70 -9.45 -18.66
C HIS A 388 2.97 -10.76 -18.99
N PHE A 389 1.92 -10.65 -19.80
CA PHE A 389 0.97 -11.73 -20.08
C PHE A 389 1.62 -13.08 -20.43
N PRO A 390 2.57 -13.16 -21.40
CA PRO A 390 3.14 -14.46 -21.78
C PRO A 390 3.87 -15.18 -20.64
N LYS A 391 4.49 -14.43 -19.71
CA LYS A 391 5.27 -15.02 -18.61
C LYS A 391 4.36 -15.57 -17.52
N PHE A 392 3.30 -14.83 -17.20
CA PHE A 392 2.30 -15.28 -16.22
C PHE A 392 1.48 -16.45 -16.76
N LEU A 393 1.14 -16.43 -18.06
CA LEU A 393 0.49 -17.56 -18.72
C LEU A 393 1.37 -18.81 -18.69
N LEU A 394 2.66 -18.68 -19.03
CA LEU A 394 3.59 -19.80 -19.03
C LEU A 394 3.72 -20.43 -17.63
N ILE A 395 3.90 -19.62 -16.59
CA ILE A 395 3.99 -20.14 -15.21
C ILE A 395 2.67 -20.80 -14.81
N GLY A 396 1.53 -20.15 -15.11
CA GLY A 396 0.20 -20.69 -14.85
C GLY A 396 -0.02 -22.07 -15.47
N SER A 397 0.36 -22.23 -16.73
CA SER A 397 0.29 -23.50 -17.45
C SER A 397 1.20 -24.57 -16.82
N ILE A 398 2.44 -24.21 -16.48
CA ILE A 398 3.40 -25.14 -15.86
C ILE A 398 2.89 -25.62 -14.49
N THR A 399 2.42 -24.70 -13.64
CA THR A 399 1.95 -25.06 -12.30
C THR A 399 0.65 -25.86 -12.34
N SER A 400 -0.22 -25.60 -13.31
CA SER A 400 -1.52 -26.26 -13.43
C SER A 400 -1.46 -27.59 -14.18
N LEU A 401 -0.33 -27.91 -14.82
CA LEU A 401 -0.18 -29.12 -15.63
C LEU A 401 -0.56 -30.43 -14.89
N PRO A 402 -0.14 -30.67 -13.63
CA PRO A 402 -0.54 -31.89 -12.92
C PRO A 402 -2.06 -31.99 -12.75
N SER A 403 -2.72 -30.89 -12.39
CA SER A 403 -4.17 -30.83 -12.24
C SER A 403 -4.88 -31.06 -13.58
N ILE A 404 -4.36 -30.48 -14.68
CA ILE A 404 -4.88 -30.70 -16.04
C ILE A 404 -4.79 -32.17 -16.43
N LEU A 405 -3.65 -32.82 -16.20
CA LEU A 405 -3.47 -34.25 -16.51
C LEU A 405 -4.45 -35.15 -15.75
N ILE A 406 -4.68 -34.88 -14.46
CA ILE A 406 -5.70 -35.60 -13.68
C ILE A 406 -7.10 -35.32 -14.22
N GLY A 407 -7.43 -34.07 -14.58
CA GLY A 407 -8.71 -33.73 -15.21
C GLY A 407 -8.94 -34.50 -16.51
N ILE A 408 -7.91 -34.58 -17.36
CA ILE A 408 -7.93 -35.36 -18.61
C ILE A 408 -8.11 -36.85 -18.32
N SER A 409 -7.51 -37.40 -17.26
CA SER A 409 -7.74 -38.81 -16.88
C SER A 409 -9.21 -39.11 -16.58
N GLY A 410 -9.94 -38.15 -16.01
CA GLY A 410 -11.38 -38.24 -15.82
C GLY A 410 -12.16 -38.33 -17.14
N LEU A 411 -11.70 -37.64 -18.20
CA LEU A 411 -12.28 -37.77 -19.54
C LEU A 411 -12.03 -39.15 -20.14
N PHE A 412 -10.84 -39.72 -19.94
CA PHE A 412 -10.54 -41.07 -20.39
C PHE A 412 -11.45 -42.12 -19.74
N LEU A 413 -11.87 -41.93 -18.48
CA LEU A 413 -12.87 -42.82 -17.85
C LEU A 413 -14.22 -42.79 -18.58
N ILE A 414 -14.67 -41.61 -19.02
CA ILE A 414 -15.89 -41.47 -19.84
C ILE A 414 -15.72 -42.22 -21.17
N PHE A 415 -14.56 -42.05 -21.80
CA PHE A 415 -14.23 -42.72 -23.06
C PHE A 415 -14.21 -44.25 -22.93
N PHE A 416 -13.54 -44.80 -21.92
CA PHE A 416 -13.47 -46.25 -21.69
C PHE A 416 -14.84 -46.86 -21.36
N TYR A 417 -15.69 -46.13 -20.63
CA TYR A 417 -17.07 -46.54 -20.39
C TYR A 417 -17.89 -46.61 -21.68
N ASN A 418 -17.76 -45.60 -22.54
CA ASN A 418 -18.47 -45.57 -23.83
C ASN A 418 -17.99 -46.67 -24.80
N LEU A 419 -16.73 -47.12 -24.68
CA LEU A 419 -16.20 -48.28 -25.40
C LEU A 419 -16.65 -49.64 -24.82
N GLY A 420 -17.33 -49.65 -23.66
CA GLY A 420 -17.74 -50.88 -22.98
C GLY A 420 -16.58 -51.63 -22.29
N ILE A 421 -15.43 -50.97 -22.10
CA ILE A 421 -14.26 -51.57 -21.44
C ILE A 421 -14.45 -51.66 -19.93
N ILE A 422 -15.17 -50.68 -19.34
CA ILE A 422 -15.46 -50.63 -17.90
C ILE A 422 -16.96 -50.49 -17.64
N ASN A 423 -17.43 -51.12 -16.56
CA ASN A 423 -18.82 -51.02 -16.10
C ASN A 423 -19.07 -49.71 -15.31
N LEU A 424 -20.35 -49.36 -15.14
CA LEU A 424 -20.77 -48.11 -14.48
C LEU A 424 -20.27 -48.00 -13.02
N GLU A 425 -20.28 -49.10 -12.26
CA GLU A 425 -19.78 -49.11 -10.88
C GLU A 425 -18.29 -48.78 -10.80
N VAL A 426 -17.49 -49.38 -11.68
CA VAL A 426 -16.04 -49.14 -11.79
C VAL A 426 -15.78 -47.69 -12.21
N ARG A 427 -16.55 -47.17 -13.18
CA ARG A 427 -16.47 -45.76 -13.60
C ARG A 427 -16.74 -44.82 -12.42
N MET A 428 -17.81 -45.03 -11.65
CA MET A 428 -18.16 -44.18 -10.51
C MET A 428 -17.08 -44.22 -9.42
N LEU A 429 -16.53 -45.39 -9.11
CA LEU A 429 -15.44 -45.54 -8.15
C LEU A 429 -14.18 -44.78 -8.59
N LEU A 430 -13.77 -44.93 -9.86
CA LEU A 430 -12.61 -44.25 -10.41
C LEU A 430 -12.83 -42.73 -10.52
N GLU A 431 -14.04 -42.27 -10.91
CA GLU A 431 -14.38 -40.84 -10.94
C GLU A 431 -14.27 -40.20 -9.54
N ASN A 432 -14.75 -40.88 -8.49
CA ASN A 432 -14.62 -40.41 -7.10
C ASN A 432 -13.15 -40.37 -6.64
N PHE A 433 -12.34 -41.36 -7.02
CA PHE A 433 -10.91 -41.38 -6.71
C PHE A 433 -10.16 -40.24 -7.42
N VAL A 434 -10.46 -40.01 -8.71
CA VAL A 434 -9.92 -38.87 -9.47
C VAL A 434 -10.32 -37.55 -8.81
N ALA A 435 -11.57 -37.38 -8.40
CA ALA A 435 -12.05 -36.18 -7.72
C ALA A 435 -11.34 -35.94 -6.37
N LEU A 436 -11.12 -37.01 -5.59
CA LEU A 436 -10.44 -36.97 -4.30
C LEU A 436 -8.98 -36.48 -4.43
N ILE A 437 -8.29 -36.83 -5.52
CA ILE A 437 -6.92 -36.37 -5.80
C ILE A 437 -6.91 -34.98 -6.46
N PHE A 438 -7.85 -34.73 -7.37
CA PHE A 438 -7.89 -33.50 -8.16
C PHE A 438 -8.03 -32.25 -7.27
N SER A 439 -8.91 -32.29 -6.26
CA SER A 439 -9.15 -31.16 -5.36
C SER A 439 -7.87 -30.68 -4.64
N PRO A 440 -7.17 -31.53 -3.86
CA PRO A 440 -5.94 -31.11 -3.19
C PRO A 440 -4.83 -30.77 -4.19
N LEU A 441 -4.74 -31.47 -5.32
CA LEU A 441 -3.73 -31.15 -6.34
C LEU A 441 -3.97 -29.75 -6.94
N SER A 442 -5.23 -29.38 -7.20
CA SER A 442 -5.61 -28.06 -7.71
C SER A 442 -5.26 -26.93 -6.73
N PHE A 443 -5.53 -27.14 -5.43
CA PHE A 443 -5.11 -26.18 -4.39
C PHE A 443 -3.60 -26.06 -4.31
N LEU A 444 -2.87 -27.18 -4.37
CA LEU A 444 -1.41 -27.18 -4.36
C LEU A 444 -0.85 -26.39 -5.55
N SER A 445 -1.34 -26.65 -6.76
CA SER A 445 -0.97 -25.93 -7.99
C SER A 445 -1.21 -24.42 -7.86
N THR A 446 -2.37 -24.03 -7.32
CA THR A 446 -2.74 -22.62 -7.11
C THR A 446 -1.86 -21.96 -6.06
N SER A 447 -1.60 -22.62 -4.94
CA SER A 447 -0.74 -22.09 -3.88
C SER A 447 0.71 -21.92 -4.34
N ILE A 448 1.24 -22.87 -5.12
CA ILE A 448 2.56 -22.73 -5.75
C ILE A 448 2.56 -21.51 -6.68
N LEU A 449 1.56 -21.41 -7.56
CA LEU A 449 1.41 -20.28 -8.49
C LEU A 449 1.45 -18.93 -7.76
N ILE A 450 0.69 -18.77 -6.66
CA ILE A 450 0.68 -17.54 -5.84
C ILE A 450 2.09 -17.21 -5.31
N GLY A 451 2.86 -18.21 -4.86
CA GLY A 451 4.23 -17.99 -4.39
C GLY A 451 5.15 -17.51 -5.51
N LEU A 452 5.09 -18.16 -6.67
CA LEU A 452 5.87 -17.78 -7.86
C LEU A 452 5.54 -16.37 -8.34
N THR A 453 4.24 -16.03 -8.41
CA THR A 453 3.80 -14.71 -8.87
C THR A 453 4.10 -13.63 -7.85
N THR A 454 4.06 -13.92 -6.55
CA THR A 454 4.49 -12.96 -5.52
C THR A 454 5.93 -12.50 -5.75
N TRP A 455 6.83 -13.43 -6.08
CA TRP A 455 8.22 -13.07 -6.41
C TRP A 455 8.32 -12.19 -7.65
N LEU A 456 7.56 -12.51 -8.70
CA LEU A 456 7.56 -11.72 -9.93
C LEU A 456 6.99 -10.32 -9.73
N VAL A 457 5.91 -10.21 -8.97
CA VAL A 457 5.29 -8.94 -8.59
C VAL A 457 6.24 -8.12 -7.72
N ALA A 458 6.94 -8.75 -6.76
CA ALA A 458 7.97 -8.10 -5.98
C ALA A 458 9.01 -7.45 -6.90
N LYS A 459 9.50 -8.20 -7.88
CA LYS A 459 10.50 -7.74 -8.84
C LYS A 459 9.98 -6.65 -9.77
N SER A 460 8.72 -6.71 -10.21
CA SER A 460 8.14 -5.67 -11.05
C SER A 460 7.92 -4.35 -10.29
N LEU A 461 7.56 -4.44 -9.00
CA LEU A 461 7.44 -3.25 -8.13
C LEU A 461 8.82 -2.67 -7.77
N ALA A 462 9.80 -3.53 -7.58
CA ALA A 462 11.18 -3.18 -7.23
C ALA A 462 11.91 -2.39 -8.33
N ILE A 463 11.88 -2.94 -9.55
CA ILE A 463 12.72 -2.48 -10.65
C ILE A 463 11.88 -2.48 -11.93
N PRO A 464 10.99 -1.48 -12.11
CA PRO A 464 10.00 -1.47 -13.19
C PRO A 464 10.61 -1.46 -14.60
N LEU A 465 11.86 -1.03 -14.73
CA LEU A 465 12.57 -0.92 -16.02
C LEU A 465 13.34 -2.20 -16.42
N ARG A 466 13.34 -3.26 -15.60
CA ARG A 466 14.08 -4.49 -15.92
C ARG A 466 13.17 -5.61 -16.43
N PRO A 467 13.56 -6.34 -17.49
CA PRO A 467 12.76 -7.46 -17.97
C PRO A 467 12.68 -8.57 -16.92
N LEU A 468 11.47 -9.06 -16.65
CA LEU A 468 11.25 -10.23 -15.79
C LEU A 468 11.91 -11.46 -16.42
N THR A 469 12.87 -12.06 -15.74
CA THR A 469 13.56 -13.29 -16.19
C THR A 469 13.15 -14.47 -15.32
N LEU A 470 12.67 -15.55 -15.94
CA LEU A 470 12.25 -16.78 -15.24
C LEU A 470 13.44 -17.55 -14.66
N ARG A 471 14.63 -17.43 -15.25
CA ARG A 471 15.84 -18.12 -14.76
C ARG A 471 16.22 -17.69 -13.33
N GLY A 472 16.00 -16.42 -12.97
CA GLY A 472 16.23 -15.92 -11.62
C GLY A 472 15.25 -16.51 -10.60
N LEU A 473 13.99 -16.64 -10.99
CA LEU A 473 12.91 -17.22 -10.17
C LEU A 473 13.28 -18.64 -9.72
N PHE A 474 13.61 -19.53 -10.66
CA PHE A 474 13.91 -20.94 -10.34
C PHE A 474 15.17 -21.11 -9.48
N ARG A 475 16.20 -20.28 -9.68
CA ARG A 475 17.42 -20.33 -8.87
C ARG A 475 17.12 -20.05 -7.40
N LEU A 476 16.28 -19.04 -7.15
CA LEU A 476 15.91 -18.63 -5.79
C LEU A 476 14.96 -19.61 -5.10
N LEU A 477 14.03 -20.19 -5.86
CA LEU A 477 13.07 -21.15 -5.31
C LEU A 477 13.69 -22.50 -4.98
N ARG A 478 14.77 -22.90 -5.65
CA ARG A 478 15.39 -24.21 -5.47
C ARG A 478 15.65 -24.57 -3.98
N PRO A 479 16.29 -23.72 -3.15
CA PRO A 479 16.48 -24.02 -1.73
C PRO A 479 15.17 -24.03 -0.93
N ARG A 480 14.15 -23.30 -1.39
CA ARG A 480 12.86 -23.13 -0.69
C ARG A 480 11.80 -24.16 -1.14
N LEU A 481 12.03 -24.87 -2.23
CA LEU A 481 11.04 -25.71 -2.90
C LEU A 481 10.50 -26.81 -1.99
N LYS A 482 11.37 -27.47 -1.21
CA LYS A 482 10.95 -28.52 -0.26
C LYS A 482 9.99 -27.97 0.80
N LYS A 483 10.33 -26.82 1.40
CA LYS A 483 9.48 -26.16 2.41
C LYS A 483 8.16 -25.71 1.79
N LEU A 484 8.22 -25.07 0.62
CA LEU A 484 7.05 -24.60 -0.12
C LEU A 484 6.08 -25.74 -0.44
N LEU A 485 6.60 -26.87 -0.94
CA LEU A 485 5.79 -28.05 -1.28
C LEU A 485 5.13 -28.67 -0.04
N ILE A 486 5.89 -28.89 1.03
CA ILE A 486 5.36 -29.49 2.27
C ILE A 486 4.24 -28.63 2.84
N VAL A 487 4.47 -27.32 2.97
CA VAL A 487 3.48 -26.43 3.57
C VAL A 487 2.25 -26.28 2.70
N ASN A 488 2.41 -26.08 1.39
CA ASN A 488 1.26 -25.96 0.50
C ASN A 488 0.49 -27.28 0.38
N LEU A 489 1.14 -28.44 0.54
CA LEU A 489 0.44 -29.73 0.61
C LEU A 489 -0.43 -29.83 1.86
N ILE A 490 0.11 -29.45 3.03
CA ILE A 490 -0.65 -29.41 4.29
C ILE A 490 -1.85 -28.46 4.17
N VAL A 491 -1.63 -27.24 3.68
CA VAL A 491 -2.71 -26.24 3.49
C VAL A 491 -3.76 -26.77 2.52
N SER A 492 -3.32 -27.36 1.40
CA SER A 492 -4.22 -27.94 0.41
C SER A 492 -5.13 -29.03 1.00
N VAL A 493 -4.56 -29.99 1.74
CA VAL A 493 -5.35 -31.05 2.40
C VAL A 493 -6.33 -30.46 3.42
N LEU A 494 -5.89 -29.51 4.25
CA LEU A 494 -6.75 -28.85 5.23
C LEU A 494 -7.92 -28.10 4.58
N VAL A 495 -7.65 -27.35 3.51
CA VAL A 495 -8.68 -26.61 2.76
C VAL A 495 -9.65 -27.58 2.09
N SER A 496 -9.16 -28.64 1.46
CA SER A 496 -10.01 -29.69 0.87
C SER A 496 -10.91 -30.35 1.93
N LEU A 497 -10.36 -30.74 3.08
CA LEU A 497 -11.14 -31.28 4.20
C LEU A 497 -12.19 -30.28 4.70
N GLY A 498 -11.81 -29.00 4.77
CA GLY A 498 -12.73 -27.91 5.09
C GLY A 498 -13.95 -27.91 4.17
N PHE A 499 -13.73 -27.92 2.84
CA PHE A 499 -14.80 -27.95 1.85
C PHE A 499 -15.61 -29.25 1.85
N ILE A 500 -14.99 -30.40 2.16
CA ILE A 500 -15.68 -31.69 2.29
C ILE A 500 -16.63 -31.67 3.48
N CYS A 501 -16.23 -31.08 4.61
CA CYS A 501 -17.11 -30.95 5.76
C CYS A 501 -18.23 -29.94 5.49
N PHE A 502 -17.87 -28.69 5.16
CA PHE A 502 -18.81 -27.59 4.90
C PHE A 502 -18.16 -26.47 4.07
N VAL A 503 -18.96 -25.77 3.26
CA VAL A 503 -18.46 -24.66 2.43
C VAL A 503 -17.84 -23.53 3.27
N ILE A 504 -18.46 -23.17 4.41
CA ILE A 504 -18.01 -22.04 5.25
C ILE A 504 -16.61 -22.28 5.85
N PRO A 505 -16.32 -23.41 6.52
CA PRO A 505 -14.96 -23.79 6.94
C PRO A 505 -13.94 -23.80 5.80
N GLY A 506 -14.29 -24.34 4.63
CA GLY A 506 -13.40 -24.34 3.45
C GLY A 506 -12.99 -22.93 3.04
N VAL A 507 -13.96 -22.02 2.87
CA VAL A 507 -13.70 -20.61 2.53
C VAL A 507 -12.90 -19.90 3.62
N TRP A 508 -13.21 -20.14 4.90
CA TRP A 508 -12.47 -19.56 6.03
C TRP A 508 -11.00 -20.01 6.05
N LEU A 509 -10.74 -21.30 5.87
CA LEU A 509 -9.38 -21.85 5.80
C LEU A 509 -8.61 -21.30 4.59
N SER A 510 -9.26 -21.21 3.42
CA SER A 510 -8.66 -20.61 2.22
C SER A 510 -8.26 -19.15 2.45
N ALA A 511 -9.12 -18.34 3.07
CA ALA A 511 -8.80 -16.95 3.37
C ALA A 511 -7.65 -16.85 4.39
N ARG A 512 -7.73 -17.64 5.47
CA ARG A 512 -6.75 -17.66 6.57
C ARG A 512 -5.34 -18.02 6.10
N PHE A 513 -5.22 -18.95 5.15
CA PHE A 513 -3.93 -19.45 4.66
C PHE A 513 -3.56 -18.97 3.25
N SER A 514 -4.33 -18.03 2.69
CA SER A 514 -4.07 -17.45 1.36
C SER A 514 -2.68 -16.85 1.19
N LEU A 515 -2.06 -16.37 2.28
CA LEU A 515 -0.76 -15.69 2.28
C LEU A 515 0.42 -16.58 2.71
N VAL A 516 0.21 -17.86 2.99
CA VAL A 516 1.29 -18.76 3.44
C VAL A 516 2.39 -18.92 2.38
N SER A 517 1.99 -19.09 1.11
CA SER A 517 2.94 -19.24 0.01
C SER A 517 3.78 -17.98 -0.25
N PRO A 518 3.18 -16.76 -0.35
CA PRO A 518 3.92 -15.50 -0.36
C PRO A 518 4.94 -15.37 0.78
N VAL A 519 4.51 -15.69 2.01
CA VAL A 519 5.36 -15.58 3.22
C VAL A 519 6.58 -16.50 3.13
N ILE A 520 6.43 -17.75 2.68
CA ILE A 520 7.57 -18.68 2.55
C ILE A 520 8.54 -18.21 1.48
N VAL A 521 8.03 -17.72 0.36
CA VAL A 521 8.86 -17.30 -0.78
C VAL A 521 9.64 -16.03 -0.45
N ILE A 522 9.02 -15.10 0.28
CA ILE A 522 9.58 -13.75 0.51
C ILE A 522 10.28 -13.62 1.87
N GLU A 523 9.74 -14.17 2.96
CA GLU A 523 10.22 -13.90 4.34
C GLU A 523 11.19 -14.96 4.88
N GLU A 524 11.41 -16.07 4.16
CA GLU A 524 12.36 -17.14 4.53
C GLU A 524 12.18 -17.78 5.92
N ILE A 525 11.00 -17.62 6.53
CA ILE A 525 10.73 -18.14 7.87
C ILE A 525 10.42 -19.65 7.88
N GLY A 526 10.59 -20.26 9.06
CA GLY A 526 10.29 -21.69 9.27
C GLY A 526 8.79 -22.02 9.14
N ILE A 527 8.48 -23.30 8.90
CA ILE A 527 7.13 -23.81 8.60
C ILE A 527 6.08 -23.37 9.64
N LYS A 528 6.34 -23.56 10.93
CA LYS A 528 5.37 -23.18 11.97
C LYS A 528 5.13 -21.66 12.00
N LYS A 529 6.19 -20.87 11.83
CA LYS A 529 6.12 -19.40 11.83
C LYS A 529 5.37 -18.88 10.60
N SER A 530 5.45 -19.54 9.44
CA SER A 530 4.74 -19.10 8.23
C SER A 530 3.22 -19.15 8.37
N PHE A 531 2.68 -20.10 9.13
CA PHE A 531 1.24 -20.15 9.40
C PHE A 531 0.78 -18.98 10.25
N SER A 532 1.42 -18.75 11.39
CA SER A 532 1.09 -17.63 12.29
C SER A 532 1.22 -16.29 11.57
N ARG A 533 2.26 -16.15 10.75
CA ARG A 533 2.51 -14.95 9.96
C ARG A 533 1.44 -14.69 8.89
N SER A 534 1.02 -15.72 8.16
CA SER A 534 -0.11 -15.60 7.22
C SER A 534 -1.38 -15.14 7.93
N VAL A 535 -1.70 -15.73 9.09
CA VAL A 535 -2.87 -15.37 9.88
C VAL A 535 -2.81 -13.91 10.34
N GLU A 536 -1.66 -13.45 10.80
CA GLU A 536 -1.43 -12.07 11.20
C GLU A 536 -1.67 -11.10 10.03
N LEU A 537 -1.08 -11.36 8.87
CA LEU A 537 -1.22 -10.52 7.68
C LEU A 537 -2.67 -10.47 7.19
N VAL A 538 -3.35 -11.63 7.12
CA VAL A 538 -4.76 -11.72 6.71
C VAL A 538 -5.66 -10.97 7.69
N ARG A 539 -5.38 -11.01 9.00
CA ARG A 539 -6.18 -10.30 10.02
C ARG A 539 -6.18 -8.79 9.80
N ARG A 540 -5.07 -8.20 9.33
CA ARG A 540 -4.97 -6.76 9.01
C ARG A 540 -5.97 -6.33 7.90
N ALA A 541 -6.41 -7.27 7.06
CA ALA A 541 -7.37 -6.98 5.99
C ALA A 541 -8.28 -8.17 5.64
N TYR A 542 -8.95 -8.71 6.65
CA TYR A 542 -9.75 -9.93 6.52
C TYR A 542 -10.86 -9.82 5.45
N GLY A 543 -11.56 -8.68 5.40
CA GLY A 543 -12.59 -8.46 4.38
C GLY A 543 -12.07 -8.49 2.94
N THR A 544 -10.84 -7.99 2.69
CA THR A 544 -10.20 -8.08 1.37
C THR A 544 -9.78 -9.52 1.06
N ALA A 545 -9.23 -10.26 2.03
CA ALA A 545 -8.89 -11.67 1.85
C ALA A 545 -10.12 -12.50 1.50
N LEU A 546 -11.21 -12.34 2.26
CA LEU A 546 -12.46 -13.06 2.04
C LEU A 546 -13.06 -12.73 0.66
N ALA A 547 -13.04 -11.46 0.25
CA ALA A 547 -13.54 -11.05 -1.05
C ALA A 547 -12.68 -11.60 -2.21
N LEU A 548 -11.35 -11.64 -2.10
CA LEU A 548 -10.48 -12.27 -3.10
C LEU A 548 -10.74 -13.77 -3.22
N VAL A 549 -10.90 -14.46 -2.09
CA VAL A 549 -11.27 -15.89 -2.06
C VAL A 549 -12.65 -16.11 -2.66
N PHE A 550 -13.62 -15.28 -2.32
CA PHE A 550 -14.97 -15.33 -2.88
C PHE A 550 -14.94 -15.16 -4.40
N ILE A 551 -14.26 -14.14 -4.92
CA ILE A 551 -14.11 -13.93 -6.38
C ILE A 551 -13.41 -15.14 -7.03
N SER A 552 -12.36 -15.66 -6.39
CA SER A 552 -11.61 -16.81 -6.91
C SER A 552 -12.47 -18.07 -7.09
N TYR A 553 -13.49 -18.28 -6.26
CA TYR A 553 -14.40 -19.43 -6.36
C TYR A 553 -15.71 -19.13 -7.08
N ALA A 554 -16.29 -17.95 -6.88
CA ALA A 554 -17.56 -17.55 -7.48
C ALA A 554 -17.44 -17.34 -9.00
N THR A 555 -16.33 -16.75 -9.48
CA THR A 555 -16.17 -16.50 -10.92
C THR A 555 -16.11 -17.80 -11.75
N PRO A 556 -15.31 -18.82 -11.38
CA PRO A 556 -15.35 -20.10 -12.08
C PRO A 556 -16.71 -20.79 -12.00
N LEU A 557 -17.41 -20.73 -10.86
CA LEU A 557 -18.76 -21.32 -10.72
C LEU A 557 -19.79 -20.63 -11.63
N LEU A 558 -19.73 -19.29 -11.71
CA LEU A 558 -20.62 -18.51 -12.56
C LEU A 558 -20.36 -18.78 -14.05
N ILE A 559 -19.09 -18.84 -14.45
CA ILE A 559 -18.71 -19.19 -15.83
C ILE A 559 -19.08 -20.63 -16.15
N SER A 560 -18.89 -21.55 -15.19
CA SER A 560 -19.35 -22.92 -15.29
C SER A 560 -20.86 -22.98 -15.52
N TRP A 561 -21.64 -22.22 -14.76
CA TRP A 561 -23.10 -22.18 -14.91
C TRP A 561 -23.52 -21.65 -16.29
N ILE A 562 -22.89 -20.58 -16.78
CA ILE A 562 -23.13 -20.03 -18.12
C ILE A 562 -22.78 -21.05 -19.21
N LEU A 563 -21.63 -21.70 -19.13
CA LEU A 563 -21.20 -22.72 -20.08
C LEU A 563 -22.13 -23.95 -20.04
N ALA A 564 -22.64 -24.33 -18.87
CA ALA A 564 -23.60 -25.43 -18.75
C ALA A 564 -24.92 -25.11 -19.48
N ILE A 565 -25.42 -23.87 -19.36
CA ILE A 565 -26.59 -23.40 -20.10
C ILE A 565 -26.30 -23.43 -21.62
N ALA A 566 -25.18 -22.83 -22.04
CA ALA A 566 -24.82 -22.75 -23.46
C ALA A 566 -24.65 -24.14 -24.10
N THR A 567 -23.94 -25.04 -23.44
CA THR A 567 -23.75 -26.42 -23.91
C THR A 567 -25.08 -27.18 -23.96
N ASN A 568 -25.96 -27.01 -22.97
CA ASN A 568 -27.30 -27.61 -23.00
C ASN A 568 -28.11 -27.11 -24.21
N SER A 569 -28.08 -25.81 -24.51
CA SER A 569 -28.74 -25.24 -25.69
C SER A 569 -28.19 -25.82 -27.00
N ILE A 570 -26.87 -25.93 -27.15
CA ILE A 570 -26.23 -26.53 -28.35
C ILE A 570 -26.70 -27.98 -28.53
N ILE A 571 -26.73 -28.74 -27.43
CA ILE A 571 -27.11 -30.15 -27.44
C ILE A 571 -28.58 -30.33 -27.80
N GLN A 572 -29.48 -29.50 -27.24
CA GLN A 572 -30.90 -29.53 -27.60
C GLN A 572 -31.09 -29.25 -29.10
N THR A 573 -30.38 -28.27 -29.65
CA THR A 573 -30.39 -27.99 -31.10
C THR A 573 -29.90 -29.20 -31.90
N TYR A 574 -28.75 -29.79 -31.54
CA TYR A 574 -28.16 -30.94 -32.23
C TYR A 574 -29.09 -32.17 -32.22
N PHE A 575 -29.68 -32.51 -31.07
CA PHE A 575 -30.57 -33.68 -30.95
C PHE A 575 -32.02 -33.42 -31.41
N SER A 576 -32.40 -32.16 -31.65
CA SER A 576 -33.69 -31.81 -32.30
C SER A 576 -33.68 -32.00 -33.83
N VAL A 577 -32.51 -32.16 -34.43
CA VAL A 577 -32.33 -32.41 -35.87
C VAL A 577 -32.25 -33.93 -36.11
N GLU A 578 -33.39 -34.63 -36.06
CA GLU A 578 -33.50 -35.94 -36.72
C GLU A 578 -33.82 -35.74 -38.21
N PRO A 579 -33.17 -36.47 -39.14
CA PRO A 579 -33.43 -36.33 -40.56
C PRO A 579 -34.85 -36.82 -40.87
N ARG A 580 -35.68 -35.96 -41.49
CA ARG A 580 -36.82 -36.43 -42.28
C ARG A 580 -36.29 -37.47 -43.24
N ALA A 581 -36.62 -38.74 -43.01
CA ALA A 581 -36.26 -39.83 -43.91
C ALA A 581 -36.68 -39.44 -45.33
N SER A 582 -35.68 -39.20 -46.16
CA SER A 582 -35.82 -39.00 -47.59
C SER A 582 -36.46 -40.25 -48.19
N GLY A 583 -37.72 -40.13 -48.56
CA GLY A 583 -38.45 -41.16 -49.30
C GLY A 583 -37.86 -41.32 -50.69
N VAL A 584 -36.85 -42.17 -50.84
CA VAL A 584 -36.41 -42.71 -52.13
C VAL A 584 -35.83 -44.10 -51.90
N TRP A 585 -36.68 -45.13 -51.82
CA TRP A 585 -36.33 -46.50 -52.23
C TRP A 585 -37.59 -47.20 -52.75
N ALA A 586 -37.66 -47.27 -54.08
CA ALA A 586 -38.16 -48.36 -54.94
C ALA A 586 -39.48 -49.08 -54.59
N VAL A 587 -40.51 -48.84 -55.43
CA VAL A 587 -41.39 -49.92 -55.91
C VAL A 587 -41.66 -49.68 -57.39
N GLU A 588 -40.97 -50.45 -58.23
CA GLU A 588 -41.30 -50.67 -59.63
C GLU A 588 -41.95 -52.07 -59.76
N LYS A 589 -43.04 -52.13 -60.55
CA LYS A 589 -43.75 -53.31 -61.10
C LYS A 589 -44.51 -54.23 -60.11
N SER A 590 -45.85 -54.21 -60.20
CA SER A 590 -46.59 -55.12 -61.10
C SER A 590 -48.09 -54.82 -61.13
N LYS A 591 -48.63 -54.64 -62.34
CA LYS A 591 -50.04 -54.92 -62.67
C LYS A 591 -50.24 -56.43 -62.68
N ASP A 592 -51.27 -56.95 -62.01
CA ASP A 592 -52.41 -57.67 -62.61
C ASP A 592 -53.16 -58.56 -61.59
N LYS A 593 -54.49 -58.50 -61.75
CA LYS A 593 -55.58 -59.41 -61.41
C LYS A 593 -55.32 -60.70 -60.61
N GLY A 594 -56.21 -60.94 -59.63
CA GLY A 594 -56.92 -62.22 -59.52
C GLY A 594 -56.80 -62.99 -58.20
N GLN A 595 -57.92 -62.99 -57.46
CA GLN A 595 -58.50 -64.13 -56.72
C GLN A 595 -57.80 -64.77 -55.50
N PHE A 596 -58.59 -64.78 -54.40
CA PHE A 596 -58.82 -65.85 -53.41
C PHE A 596 -57.63 -66.48 -52.67
N LEU A 597 -57.53 -66.26 -51.35
CA LEU A 597 -57.79 -67.26 -50.28
C LEU A 597 -57.20 -66.86 -48.92
N ASN A 598 -58.04 -67.04 -47.90
CA ASN A 598 -57.79 -67.43 -46.51
C ASN A 598 -56.72 -66.72 -45.63
N VAL A 599 -57.31 -66.02 -44.66
CA VAL A 599 -56.95 -65.85 -43.25
C VAL A 599 -56.16 -67.03 -42.65
N GLU A 600 -54.97 -66.73 -42.12
CA GLU A 600 -54.35 -67.20 -40.86
C GLU A 600 -52.83 -67.29 -41.02
N SER A 601 -52.06 -66.31 -40.46
CA SER A 601 -50.66 -66.44 -39.97
C SER A 601 -49.90 -65.12 -39.77
N SER A 602 -50.52 -63.92 -39.89
CA SER A 602 -49.76 -62.65 -39.78
C SER A 602 -49.91 -61.87 -38.47
N ALA A 603 -50.71 -62.35 -37.49
CA ALA A 603 -50.83 -61.67 -36.20
C ALA A 603 -49.67 -61.97 -35.23
N PHE A 604 -49.05 -63.16 -35.32
CA PHE A 604 -47.97 -63.56 -34.41
C PHE A 604 -46.59 -62.97 -34.76
N ASN A 605 -46.34 -62.62 -36.03
CA ASN A 605 -45.07 -62.00 -36.44
C ASN A 605 -45.03 -60.47 -36.27
N LEU A 606 -46.18 -59.82 -36.05
CA LEU A 606 -46.23 -58.39 -35.71
C LEU A 606 -46.14 -58.17 -34.19
N LEU A 607 -46.77 -59.02 -33.38
CA LEU A 607 -46.70 -58.93 -31.93
C LEU A 607 -45.28 -59.20 -31.40
N GLY A 608 -44.57 -60.23 -31.89
CA GLY A 608 -43.17 -60.47 -31.52
C GLY A 608 -42.19 -59.35 -31.91
N LYS A 609 -42.45 -58.62 -33.01
CA LYS A 609 -41.66 -57.45 -33.42
C LYS A 609 -42.01 -56.18 -32.65
N ILE A 610 -43.24 -56.06 -32.15
CA ILE A 610 -43.68 -54.94 -31.32
C ILE A 610 -43.25 -55.16 -29.86
N GLU A 611 -43.27 -56.40 -29.35
CA GLU A 611 -42.75 -56.75 -28.01
C GLU A 611 -41.23 -56.57 -27.91
N MET A 612 -40.44 -57.06 -28.89
CA MET A 612 -38.97 -56.84 -28.91
C MET A 612 -38.57 -55.36 -29.07
N LYS A 613 -39.43 -54.54 -29.69
CA LYS A 613 -39.20 -53.10 -29.82
C LYS A 613 -39.64 -52.33 -28.56
N ARG A 614 -40.56 -52.88 -27.77
CA ARG A 614 -41.05 -52.29 -26.51
C ARG A 614 -40.13 -52.58 -25.33
N GLU A 615 -39.48 -53.74 -25.28
CA GLU A 615 -38.49 -54.09 -24.22
C GLU A 615 -37.16 -53.32 -24.36
N ASN A 616 -36.75 -52.95 -25.59
CA ASN A 616 -35.48 -52.23 -25.83
C ASN A 616 -35.62 -50.70 -25.88
N MET A 617 -36.84 -50.16 -25.95
CA MET A 617 -37.10 -48.70 -25.96
C MET A 617 -36.65 -47.95 -24.69
N PRO A 618 -36.81 -48.47 -23.46
CA PRO A 618 -36.27 -47.81 -22.27
C PRO A 618 -34.74 -47.79 -22.26
N GLN A 619 -34.08 -48.88 -22.66
CA GLN A 619 -32.61 -48.97 -22.68
C GLN A 619 -31.98 -48.08 -23.75
N GLN A 620 -32.60 -47.95 -24.92
CA GLN A 620 -32.12 -47.03 -25.96
C GLN A 620 -32.31 -45.55 -25.57
N GLN A 621 -33.41 -45.19 -24.92
CA GLN A 621 -33.60 -43.83 -24.39
C GLN A 621 -32.63 -43.51 -23.24
N ILE A 622 -32.37 -44.48 -22.35
CA ILE A 622 -31.38 -44.35 -21.28
C ILE A 622 -29.96 -44.18 -21.85
N LYS A 623 -29.60 -44.97 -22.88
CA LYS A 623 -28.32 -44.85 -23.59
C LYS A 623 -28.17 -43.50 -24.30
N LYS A 624 -29.19 -43.05 -25.05
CA LYS A 624 -29.22 -41.74 -25.72
C LYS A 624 -29.11 -40.57 -24.71
N LYS A 625 -29.75 -40.68 -23.55
CA LYS A 625 -29.67 -39.70 -22.44
C LYS A 625 -28.31 -39.72 -21.73
N SER A 626 -27.67 -40.88 -21.62
CA SER A 626 -26.29 -41.02 -21.11
C SER A 626 -25.27 -40.40 -22.06
N GLU A 627 -25.37 -40.69 -23.36
CA GLU A 627 -24.53 -40.13 -24.42
C GLU A 627 -24.68 -38.59 -24.49
N GLN A 628 -25.90 -38.08 -24.37
CA GLN A 628 -26.19 -36.65 -24.30
C GLN A 628 -25.48 -35.97 -23.11
N LYS A 629 -25.51 -36.61 -21.94
CA LYS A 629 -24.87 -36.10 -20.71
C LYS A 629 -23.34 -36.15 -20.79
N ASP A 630 -22.78 -37.19 -21.41
CA ASP A 630 -21.33 -37.32 -21.60
C ASP A 630 -20.80 -36.34 -22.65
N MET A 631 -21.55 -36.09 -23.74
CA MET A 631 -21.23 -35.05 -24.73
C MET A 631 -21.27 -33.64 -24.10
N GLN A 632 -22.24 -33.38 -23.21
CA GLN A 632 -22.29 -32.14 -22.44
C GLN A 632 -21.06 -31.93 -21.57
N ARG A 633 -20.62 -32.98 -20.86
CA ARG A 633 -19.41 -32.93 -20.03
C ARG A 633 -18.16 -32.64 -20.86
N LEU A 634 -18.02 -33.27 -22.03
CA LEU A 634 -16.88 -33.06 -22.93
C LEU A 634 -16.82 -31.61 -23.46
N LEU A 635 -17.93 -31.11 -24.02
CA LEU A 635 -18.02 -29.74 -24.51
C LEU A 635 -17.75 -28.73 -23.39
N PHE A 636 -18.33 -28.96 -22.21
CA PHE A 636 -18.11 -28.13 -21.04
C PHE A 636 -16.62 -28.02 -20.68
N GLN A 637 -15.91 -29.15 -20.58
CA GLN A 637 -14.49 -29.15 -20.21
C GLN A 637 -13.61 -28.50 -21.28
N LEU A 638 -13.92 -28.69 -22.56
CA LEU A 638 -13.22 -28.06 -23.68
C LEU A 638 -13.25 -26.52 -23.58
N PHE A 639 -14.41 -25.96 -23.19
CA PHE A 639 -14.57 -24.51 -23.03
C PHE A 639 -14.05 -23.98 -21.69
N PHE A 640 -14.13 -24.76 -20.62
CA PHE A 640 -13.77 -24.30 -19.28
C PHE A 640 -12.25 -24.31 -19.00
N LEU A 641 -11.52 -25.27 -19.57
CA LEU A 641 -10.08 -25.42 -19.31
C LEU A 641 -9.23 -24.21 -19.74
N PRO A 642 -9.43 -23.60 -20.93
CA PRO A 642 -8.73 -22.37 -21.31
C PRO A 642 -9.00 -21.20 -20.37
N PHE A 643 -10.21 -21.09 -19.83
CA PHE A 643 -10.56 -20.04 -18.87
C PHE A 643 -9.72 -20.14 -17.59
N GLY A 644 -9.58 -21.35 -17.02
CA GLY A 644 -8.76 -21.56 -15.83
C GLY A 644 -7.30 -21.15 -16.02
N ILE A 645 -6.71 -21.49 -17.17
CA ILE A 645 -5.33 -21.14 -17.53
C ILE A 645 -5.12 -19.62 -17.57
N LEU A 646 -6.15 -18.85 -17.96
CA LEU A 646 -6.09 -17.39 -18.00
C LEU A 646 -6.43 -16.74 -16.65
N PHE A 647 -7.37 -17.30 -15.91
CA PHE A 647 -7.94 -16.71 -14.71
C PHE A 647 -7.06 -16.87 -13.46
N PHE A 648 -6.50 -18.07 -13.24
CA PHE A 648 -5.72 -18.33 -12.03
C PHE A 648 -4.43 -17.50 -11.95
N PRO A 649 -3.66 -17.28 -13.04
CA PRO A 649 -2.52 -16.37 -13.01
C PRO A 649 -2.91 -14.94 -12.62
N PHE A 650 -4.02 -14.43 -13.16
CA PHE A 650 -4.55 -13.11 -12.78
C PHE A 650 -4.87 -13.03 -11.29
N MET A 651 -5.63 -13.99 -10.75
CA MET A 651 -5.98 -14.02 -9.32
C MET A 651 -4.76 -14.20 -8.41
N SER A 652 -3.73 -14.90 -8.90
CA SER A 652 -2.47 -15.05 -8.16
C SER A 652 -1.72 -13.72 -8.02
N ILE A 653 -1.76 -12.84 -9.03
CA ILE A 653 -1.21 -11.48 -8.96
C ILE A 653 -1.99 -10.64 -7.95
N SER A 654 -3.32 -10.74 -7.93
CA SER A 654 -4.15 -10.06 -6.94
C SER A 654 -3.80 -10.49 -5.51
N SER A 655 -3.54 -11.79 -5.31
CA SER A 655 -3.10 -12.34 -4.02
C SER A 655 -1.69 -11.86 -3.62
N ALA A 656 -0.78 -11.75 -4.58
CA ALA A 656 0.54 -11.16 -4.39
C ALA A 656 0.47 -9.68 -3.99
N LEU A 657 -0.36 -8.87 -4.67
CA LEU A 657 -0.55 -7.47 -4.30
C LEU A 657 -1.23 -7.33 -2.93
N PHE A 658 -2.15 -8.24 -2.60
CA PHE A 658 -2.75 -8.30 -1.27
C PHE A 658 -1.71 -8.57 -0.18
N TYR A 659 -0.76 -9.48 -0.41
CA TYR A 659 0.38 -9.69 0.48
C TYR A 659 1.14 -8.39 0.76
N PHE A 660 1.56 -7.66 -0.30
CA PHE A 660 2.28 -6.39 -0.12
C PHE A 660 1.44 -5.35 0.62
N LYS A 661 0.15 -5.22 0.28
CA LYS A 661 -0.77 -4.32 0.97
C LYS A 661 -0.82 -4.60 2.48
N THR A 662 -0.95 -5.87 2.88
CA THR A 662 -1.03 -6.23 4.31
C THR A 662 0.27 -5.98 5.07
N ARG A 663 1.42 -6.08 4.41
CA ARG A 663 2.72 -5.70 4.97
C ARG A 663 2.84 -4.19 5.18
N LEU A 664 2.49 -3.41 4.16
CA LEU A 664 2.49 -1.94 4.24
C LEU A 664 1.55 -1.44 5.35
N LEU A 665 0.38 -2.07 5.54
CA LEU A 665 -0.51 -1.76 6.67
C LEU A 665 0.16 -2.01 8.04
N GLY A 666 1.07 -2.97 8.15
CA GLY A 666 1.89 -3.18 9.36
C GLY A 666 3.02 -2.17 9.54
N GLY A 667 3.29 -1.35 8.52
CA GLY A 667 4.41 -0.42 8.51
C GLY A 667 5.74 -1.05 8.10
N GLU A 668 5.69 -2.23 7.48
CA GLU A 668 6.87 -2.91 6.99
C GLU A 668 7.25 -2.34 5.62
N SER A 669 8.49 -1.88 5.44
CA SER A 669 8.88 -1.24 4.20
C SER A 669 9.08 -2.26 3.07
N LEU A 670 8.81 -1.83 1.83
CA LEU A 670 9.17 -2.63 0.66
C LEU A 670 10.69 -2.67 0.49
N GLN A 671 11.41 -1.62 0.91
CA GLN A 671 12.87 -1.51 0.81
C GLN A 671 13.59 -2.61 1.60
N ASP A 672 13.10 -2.99 2.78
CA ASP A 672 13.67 -4.12 3.56
C ASP A 672 13.62 -5.42 2.75
N LEU A 673 12.56 -5.62 1.94
CA LEU A 673 12.46 -6.75 1.02
C LEU A 673 13.36 -6.59 -0.21
N LEU A 674 13.53 -5.37 -0.71
CA LEU A 674 14.37 -5.08 -1.86
C LEU A 674 15.85 -5.36 -1.59
N ILE A 675 16.33 -5.12 -0.37
CA ILE A 675 17.71 -5.43 0.01
C ILE A 675 18.02 -6.92 -0.22
N HIS A 676 17.07 -7.81 0.10
CA HIS A 676 17.21 -9.25 -0.18
C HIS A 676 17.25 -9.56 -1.69
N PHE A 677 16.55 -8.80 -2.53
CA PHE A 677 16.57 -8.99 -3.99
C PHE A 677 17.77 -8.33 -4.68
N GLU A 678 18.31 -7.25 -4.13
CA GLU A 678 19.45 -6.52 -4.67
C GLU A 678 20.79 -7.22 -4.44
N GLN A 679 20.92 -8.02 -3.39
CA GLN A 679 22.15 -8.79 -3.11
C GLN A 679 22.35 -9.96 -4.07
N GLU A 680 21.29 -10.47 -4.71
CA GLU A 680 21.33 -11.76 -5.40
C GLU A 680 21.54 -11.71 -6.92
N ASN A 681 21.68 -10.54 -7.52
CA ASN A 681 22.07 -10.47 -8.92
C ASN A 681 22.96 -9.25 -9.11
N PHE A 682 24.19 -9.44 -9.62
CA PHE A 682 24.65 -8.80 -10.85
C PHE A 682 26.07 -9.27 -11.22
N LYS A 683 26.24 -9.85 -12.42
CA LYS A 683 27.28 -9.31 -13.33
C LYS A 683 26.71 -7.97 -13.78
N THR A 684 27.04 -6.90 -13.08
CA THR A 684 26.63 -5.56 -13.46
C THR A 684 27.34 -5.27 -14.77
N SER A 685 26.67 -4.65 -15.75
CA SER A 685 27.47 -3.97 -16.76
C SER A 685 28.34 -2.95 -16.01
N LYS A 686 29.59 -2.74 -16.42
CA LYS A 686 30.48 -1.76 -15.75
C LYS A 686 29.80 -0.40 -15.56
N TRP A 687 28.86 -0.04 -16.43
CA TRP A 687 28.04 1.17 -16.31
C TRP A 687 27.02 1.12 -15.16
N GLN A 688 26.28 0.03 -14.98
CA GLN A 688 25.33 -0.12 -13.87
C GLN A 688 26.03 -0.12 -12.52
N GLU A 689 27.23 -0.70 -12.44
CA GLU A 689 28.05 -0.68 -11.24
C GLU A 689 28.58 0.72 -10.96
N LYS A 690 29.09 1.42 -11.98
CA LYS A 690 29.47 2.84 -11.87
C LYS A 690 28.29 3.71 -11.43
N MET A 691 27.10 3.47 -11.95
CA MET A 691 25.90 4.22 -11.56
C MET A 691 25.47 3.90 -10.13
N LYS A 692 25.52 2.63 -9.72
CA LYS A 692 25.24 2.21 -8.34
C LYS A 692 26.25 2.79 -7.36
N ILE A 693 27.55 2.71 -7.67
CA ILE A 693 28.62 3.32 -6.87
C ILE A 693 28.37 4.82 -6.75
N ARG A 694 28.01 5.51 -7.85
CA ARG A 694 27.65 6.93 -7.80
C ARG A 694 26.44 7.21 -6.92
N LEU A 695 25.36 6.43 -7.06
CA LEU A 695 24.14 6.59 -6.26
C LEU A 695 24.39 6.34 -4.76
N VAL A 696 25.24 5.37 -4.42
CA VAL A 696 25.62 5.06 -3.03
C VAL A 696 26.65 6.07 -2.48
N SER A 697 27.57 6.56 -3.32
CA SER A 697 28.58 7.56 -2.92
C SER A 697 28.00 8.96 -2.78
N PHE A 698 26.89 9.28 -3.46
CA PHE A 698 26.15 10.53 -3.27
C PHE A 698 25.39 10.58 -1.92
N GLY A 699 25.35 9.47 -1.18
CA GLY A 699 24.75 9.38 0.16
C GLY A 699 25.76 9.34 1.32
N LYS A 700 27.04 9.64 1.08
CA LYS A 700 28.06 9.81 2.13
C LYS A 700 28.53 11.25 2.24
#